data_AF-A0A8E2AIR5-F1
#
_entry.id   AF-A0A8E2AIR5-F1
#
_cell.length_a   1.000
_cell.length_b   1.000
_cell.length_c   1.000
_cell.angle_alpha   90.00
_cell.angle_beta   90.00
_cell.angle_gamma   90.00
#
_symmetry.space_group_name_H-M   'P 1'
#
loop_
_entity.id
_entity.type
_entity.pdbx_description
1 polymer ?
#
loop_
_entity_poly.entity_id
_entity_poly.type
_entity_poly.pdbx_seq_one_letter_code
_entity_poly.pdbx_strand_id
1 'polypeptide(L)'
;MDVDDVPRDRKITYEWVRDPNGKVLPSPGPPGYRTPEGYVWGHSLESFFRISLLPGINYMRVYSRSMLKELGENYSDEDFDYPEPHPRVRKPWPVLSDRRSFRPPLSDEDEGSDHDDEGDKMLRQTRRRKLLETLLLMESMKIKHDNVPELKLTQFVVDNNTSDPVICPYKTPYIKLWAPEFQPFVKSLFAKHMFQPLDFVGSFGVKLRKVIDETGVMAVSVDGEKGFEDGHVRSILRFVDPEKVKAATTKATNADAIPDVCVYIASQASDVHNSSIATVPGSVRVVPVTPVVETRMDTSTCSDNVPDRVQPRNIPEESPPIANEELKIESMEIDSEDRKDGASDEDTSEDMSRSGSKESAHLASTSPFYVDDMPKLEEFIPEEFIPDILVVYDSTPLAHKYKRILPAISRDSISQEHTRVAHLHTHPANAIGKGHHSYVRRGALTLPEPLYGCSRTGQVTVAVKTAELRGHARRLLRNEADMYARFPQHLQQEYCGYHLVRPIWHPVPVGPVVPKFYGYYVPLDDHGNAIDELYKSFHEDEDGPVSGPSPILLIEECGKPVNPSTFSLDERSECYSLLCRLHNANFIQNSFYTRNILVQPGPLTRPPAERSRRTPSFRIIDFGRGEFQDDVELERLPASKRNSTERQFAEKIRSEDQDAHKALKLDMCDY
;
A
#
# COMPACT_ATOMS: atom_id res chain seq x y z
N MET A 1 -22.62 4.26 -26.96
CA MET A 1 -21.52 4.15 -25.97
C MET A 1 -22.15 4.52 -24.66
N ASP A 2 -22.25 3.58 -23.73
CA ASP A 2 -22.70 3.88 -22.38
C ASP A 2 -21.77 4.94 -21.79
N VAL A 3 -22.34 5.91 -21.09
CA VAL A 3 -21.62 7.04 -20.48
C VAL A 3 -20.54 6.56 -19.49
N ASP A 4 -20.56 5.28 -19.14
CA ASP A 4 -19.68 4.63 -18.18
C ASP A 4 -18.32 4.18 -18.73
N ASP A 5 -18.09 4.24 -20.05
CA ASP A 5 -16.88 3.70 -20.69
C ASP A 5 -15.73 4.72 -20.90
N VAL A 6 -15.81 5.92 -20.33
CA VAL A 6 -14.71 6.90 -20.48
C VAL A 6 -13.50 6.42 -19.66
N PRO A 7 -12.34 6.14 -20.31
CA PRO A 7 -11.16 5.66 -19.60
C PRO A 7 -10.72 6.64 -18.51
N ARG A 8 -10.36 6.12 -17.34
CA ARG A 8 -9.67 6.90 -16.31
C ARG A 8 -8.26 7.20 -16.79
N ASP A 9 -7.94 8.48 -17.01
CA ASP A 9 -6.61 8.92 -17.42
C ASP A 9 -6.07 9.95 -16.41
N ARG A 10 -5.32 9.46 -15.42
CA ARG A 10 -4.72 10.29 -14.36
C ARG A 10 -3.37 10.83 -14.80
N LYS A 11 -3.37 11.81 -15.70
CA LYS A 11 -2.13 12.46 -16.19
C LYS A 11 -1.86 13.78 -15.49
N ILE A 12 -0.58 14.03 -15.22
CA ILE A 12 -0.10 15.32 -14.75
C ILE A 12 0.07 16.24 -15.96
N THR A 13 -0.92 17.07 -16.20
CA THR A 13 -0.95 17.96 -17.37
C THR A 13 -0.25 19.29 -17.11
N TYR A 14 -0.23 19.76 -15.87
CA TYR A 14 0.29 21.07 -15.52
C TYR A 14 1.82 21.09 -15.45
N GLU A 15 2.38 22.21 -15.88
CA GLU A 15 3.79 22.52 -15.80
C GLU A 15 3.98 23.79 -14.97
N TRP A 16 4.95 23.77 -14.06
CA TRP A 16 5.30 24.93 -13.24
C TRP A 16 6.50 25.65 -13.85
N VAL A 17 6.30 26.88 -14.31
CA VAL A 17 7.34 27.68 -14.95
C VAL A 17 8.30 28.20 -13.90
N ARG A 18 9.56 27.76 -14.00
CA ARG A 18 10.68 28.24 -13.17
C ARG A 18 11.06 29.67 -13.55
N ASP A 19 11.60 30.41 -12.59
CA ASP A 19 12.40 31.59 -12.87
C ASP A 19 13.59 31.17 -13.76
N PRO A 20 13.80 31.79 -14.93
CA PRO A 20 14.97 31.53 -15.77
C PRO A 20 16.31 31.66 -15.04
N ASN A 21 16.37 32.47 -13.97
CA ASN A 21 17.55 32.65 -13.12
C ASN A 21 17.45 31.89 -11.78
N GLY A 22 16.44 31.03 -11.63
CA GLY A 22 16.20 30.23 -10.43
C GLY A 22 17.35 29.29 -10.10
N LYS A 23 17.45 28.90 -8.83
CA LYS A 23 18.47 27.93 -8.38
C LYS A 23 18.10 26.51 -8.82
N VAL A 24 19.07 25.60 -8.83
CA VAL A 24 18.79 24.16 -8.97
C VAL A 24 17.86 23.73 -7.84
N LEU A 25 16.81 22.94 -8.13
CA LEU A 25 15.94 22.44 -7.06
C LEU A 25 16.71 21.51 -6.12
N PRO A 26 16.40 21.52 -4.83
CA PRO A 26 17.01 20.62 -3.87
C PRO A 26 16.64 19.15 -4.16
N SER A 27 17.51 18.25 -3.70
CA SER A 27 17.30 16.81 -3.70
C SER A 27 17.64 16.29 -2.30
N PRO A 28 16.66 15.84 -1.49
CA PRO A 28 15.24 15.72 -1.81
C PRO A 28 14.55 17.09 -2.00
N GLY A 29 13.40 17.08 -2.70
CA GLY A 29 12.57 18.28 -2.84
C GLY A 29 11.92 18.70 -1.50
N PRO A 30 11.23 19.85 -1.48
CA PRO A 30 10.52 20.32 -0.29
C PRO A 30 9.55 19.27 0.28
N PRO A 31 9.40 19.18 1.61
CA PRO A 31 8.51 18.23 2.26
C PRO A 31 7.03 18.42 1.94
N GLY A 32 6.52 19.63 1.67
CA GLY A 32 5.09 19.87 1.35
C GLY A 32 4.10 19.12 2.25
N TYR A 33 2.91 18.81 1.72
CA TYR A 33 2.00 17.87 2.38
C TYR A 33 2.32 16.43 1.99
N ARG A 34 2.11 15.54 2.96
CA ARG A 34 2.37 14.11 2.85
C ARG A 34 1.20 13.28 3.34
N THR A 35 0.99 12.12 2.73
CA THR A 35 0.07 11.12 3.30
C THR A 35 0.62 10.60 4.63
N PRO A 36 -0.19 9.91 5.45
CA PRO A 36 0.31 9.27 6.68
C PRO A 36 1.50 8.31 6.44
N GLU A 37 1.58 7.71 5.26
CA GLU A 37 2.69 6.85 4.83
C GLU A 37 3.94 7.63 4.37
N GLY A 38 3.88 8.97 4.33
CA GLY A 38 5.00 9.82 3.91
C GLY A 38 5.12 10.08 2.41
N TYR A 39 4.12 9.71 1.59
CA TYR A 39 4.15 9.99 0.14
C TYR A 39 3.76 11.43 -0.17
N VAL A 40 4.25 11.96 -1.30
CA VAL A 40 3.81 13.26 -1.82
C VAL A 40 2.32 13.23 -2.05
N TRP A 41 1.59 14.18 -1.45
CA TRP A 41 0.14 14.26 -1.53
C TRP A 41 -0.31 15.50 -2.31
N GLY A 42 -1.46 15.36 -2.98
CA GLY A 42 -2.18 16.47 -3.59
C GLY A 42 -3.68 16.22 -3.54
N HIS A 43 -4.46 17.27 -3.28
CA HIS A 43 -5.91 17.16 -3.13
C HIS A 43 -6.62 16.70 -4.41
N SER A 44 -6.12 17.11 -5.57
CA SER A 44 -6.65 16.70 -6.89
C SER A 44 -5.49 16.42 -7.86
N LEU A 45 -5.80 15.91 -9.06
CA LEU A 45 -4.80 15.74 -10.11
C LEU A 45 -4.14 17.08 -10.53
N GLU A 46 -4.87 18.19 -10.37
CA GLU A 46 -4.38 19.54 -10.68
C GLU A 46 -3.45 20.09 -9.59
N SER A 47 -3.37 19.40 -8.45
CA SER A 47 -2.40 19.71 -7.40
C SER A 47 -1.00 19.19 -7.73
N PHE A 48 -0.79 18.53 -8.88
CA PHE A 48 0.53 18.04 -9.29
C PHE A 48 1.04 18.79 -10.52
N PHE A 49 2.32 19.13 -10.48
CA PHE A 49 2.98 19.92 -11.51
C PHE A 49 4.28 19.25 -11.92
N ARG A 50 4.51 19.21 -13.23
CA ARG A 50 5.84 18.95 -13.78
C ARG A 50 6.66 20.22 -13.61
N ILE A 51 7.82 20.13 -13.00
CA ILE A 51 8.71 21.26 -12.74
C ILE A 51 10.12 20.92 -13.19
N SER A 52 10.77 21.83 -13.92
CA SER A 52 12.15 21.62 -14.33
C SER A 52 13.12 21.73 -13.14
N LEU A 53 14.03 20.77 -13.01
CA LEU A 53 15.08 20.78 -11.99
C LEU A 53 16.04 21.97 -12.17
N LEU A 54 16.40 22.25 -13.42
CA LEU A 54 17.34 23.27 -13.83
C LEU A 54 16.64 24.20 -14.82
N PRO A 55 16.49 25.51 -14.52
CA PRO A 55 15.83 26.43 -15.43
C PRO A 55 16.39 26.31 -16.86
N GLY A 56 15.49 26.18 -17.83
CA GLY A 56 15.84 26.05 -19.26
C GLY A 56 16.27 24.66 -19.73
N ILE A 57 16.35 23.65 -18.86
CA ILE A 57 16.65 22.26 -19.24
C ILE A 57 15.39 21.40 -19.08
N ASN A 58 15.08 20.55 -20.06
CA ASN A 58 13.94 19.63 -20.00
C ASN A 58 14.24 18.39 -19.13
N TYR A 59 14.58 18.61 -17.86
CA TYR A 59 14.77 17.56 -16.87
C TYR A 59 13.75 17.76 -15.75
N MET A 60 12.59 17.11 -15.91
CA MET A 60 11.39 17.38 -15.12
C MET A 60 11.29 16.47 -13.89
N ARG A 61 10.77 17.03 -12.79
CA ARG A 61 10.29 16.31 -11.61
C ARG A 61 8.81 16.61 -11.39
N VAL A 62 8.16 15.85 -10.54
CA VAL A 62 6.78 16.13 -10.12
C VAL A 62 6.79 16.69 -8.72
N TYR A 63 6.25 17.88 -8.54
CA TYR A 63 6.00 18.52 -7.24
C TYR A 63 4.49 18.64 -7.04
N SER A 64 4.02 18.52 -5.78
CA SER A 64 2.66 18.90 -5.43
C SER A 64 2.56 20.42 -5.24
N ARG A 65 1.33 20.96 -5.25
CA ARG A 65 1.05 22.37 -4.98
C ARG A 65 1.63 22.80 -3.62
N SER A 66 1.51 21.97 -2.59
CA SER A 66 2.08 22.25 -1.26
C SER A 66 3.61 22.28 -1.27
N MET A 67 4.27 21.47 -2.11
CA MET A 67 5.72 21.56 -2.31
C MET A 67 6.12 22.84 -3.07
N LEU A 68 5.31 23.29 -4.04
CA LEU A 68 5.54 24.56 -4.74
C LEU A 68 5.35 25.76 -3.82
N LYS A 69 4.34 25.72 -2.96
CA LYS A 69 4.11 26.73 -1.92
C LYS A 69 5.31 26.89 -1.01
N GLU A 70 5.87 25.77 -0.56
CA GLU A 70 7.07 25.77 0.29
C GLU A 70 8.33 26.21 -0.48
N LEU A 71 8.44 25.85 -1.77
CA LEU A 71 9.52 26.33 -2.63
C LEU A 71 9.48 27.87 -2.77
N GLY A 72 8.28 28.46 -2.81
CA GLY A 72 8.04 29.90 -2.87
C GLY A 72 8.37 30.57 -4.22
N GLU A 73 8.93 29.83 -5.17
CA GLU A 73 9.30 30.35 -6.48
C GLU A 73 8.08 30.49 -7.39
N ASN A 74 7.74 31.73 -7.74
CA ASN A 74 6.59 32.11 -8.57
C ASN A 74 5.22 31.67 -8.03
N TYR A 75 5.13 31.36 -6.73
CA TYR A 75 3.90 30.87 -6.12
C TYR A 75 3.08 32.02 -5.54
N SER A 76 1.82 32.17 -5.97
CA SER A 76 0.82 32.98 -5.27
C SER A 76 -0.37 32.11 -4.88
N ASP A 77 -0.87 32.27 -3.66
CA ASP A 77 -2.14 31.65 -3.25
C ASP A 77 -3.32 32.16 -4.11
N GLU A 78 -3.19 33.35 -4.71
CA GLU A 78 -4.20 33.95 -5.61
C GLU A 78 -4.30 33.25 -6.97
N ASP A 79 -3.30 32.46 -7.37
CA ASP A 79 -3.32 31.70 -8.63
C ASP A 79 -4.27 30.49 -8.58
N PHE A 80 -4.86 30.23 -7.41
CA PHE A 80 -5.71 29.09 -7.16
C PHE A 80 -7.05 29.51 -6.56
N ASP A 81 -8.12 28.87 -6.99
CA ASP A 81 -9.48 29.23 -6.58
C ASP A 81 -9.73 29.04 -5.07
N TYR A 82 -8.99 28.13 -4.42
CA TYR A 82 -9.16 27.77 -3.00
C TYR A 82 -7.82 27.46 -2.34
N PRO A 83 -7.69 27.63 -1.01
CA PRO A 83 -6.54 27.12 -0.27
C PRO A 83 -6.43 25.60 -0.43
N GLU A 84 -5.21 25.07 -0.47
CA GLU A 84 -5.00 23.62 -0.53
C GLU A 84 -5.39 22.98 0.81
N PRO A 85 -6.35 22.04 0.84
CA PRO A 85 -6.73 21.38 2.08
C PRO A 85 -5.61 20.45 2.56
N HIS A 86 -5.69 20.04 3.83
CA HIS A 86 -4.78 19.02 4.36
C HIS A 86 -5.26 17.60 4.01
N PRO A 87 -4.35 16.60 3.92
CA PRO A 87 -4.72 15.21 3.86
C PRO A 87 -5.60 14.85 5.06
N ARG A 88 -6.75 14.24 4.80
CA ARG A 88 -7.72 13.86 5.85
C ARG A 88 -8.38 12.53 5.53
N VAL A 89 -8.78 11.83 6.59
CA VAL A 89 -9.57 10.59 6.49
C VAL A 89 -10.96 10.94 5.94
N ARG A 90 -11.41 10.17 4.96
CA ARG A 90 -12.78 10.14 4.46
C ARG A 90 -13.56 9.09 5.25
N LYS A 91 -14.74 9.46 5.73
CA LYS A 91 -15.62 8.49 6.41
C LYS A 91 -16.44 7.75 5.37
N PRO A 92 -16.51 6.40 5.42
CA PRO A 92 -17.43 5.67 4.55
C PRO A 92 -18.87 6.07 4.88
N TRP A 93 -19.78 5.76 3.96
CA TRP A 93 -21.19 6.01 4.15
C TRP A 93 -21.67 5.37 5.47
N PRO A 94 -22.29 6.14 6.37
CA PRO A 94 -22.59 5.65 7.70
C PRO A 94 -23.68 4.57 7.65
N VAL A 95 -23.33 3.41 8.16
CA VAL A 95 -24.20 2.25 8.35
C VAL A 95 -24.43 1.94 9.82
N LEU A 96 -23.68 2.57 10.73
CA LEU A 96 -23.85 2.45 12.18
C LEU A 96 -24.62 3.65 12.76
N SER A 97 -25.40 3.37 13.80
CA SER A 97 -26.11 4.36 14.59
C SER A 97 -26.09 3.99 16.08
N ASP A 98 -26.26 5.00 16.93
CA ASP A 98 -26.36 4.84 18.39
C ASP A 98 -27.75 5.27 18.86
N ARG A 99 -28.45 4.39 19.59
CA ARG A 99 -29.82 4.65 20.03
C ARG A 99 -29.93 5.83 21.00
N ARG A 100 -28.83 6.16 21.67
CA ARG A 100 -28.78 7.22 22.70
C ARG A 100 -28.59 8.59 22.09
N SER A 101 -27.94 8.68 20.93
CA SER A 101 -27.74 9.93 20.24
C SER A 101 -28.86 10.15 19.23
N PHE A 102 -29.76 11.10 19.51
CA PHE A 102 -30.71 11.65 18.53
C PHE A 102 -30.02 12.46 17.43
N ARG A 103 -28.69 12.42 17.38
CA ARG A 103 -27.89 13.09 16.37
C ARG A 103 -27.93 12.26 15.08
N PRO A 104 -27.72 12.87 13.90
CA PRO A 104 -27.41 12.13 12.68
C PRO A 104 -26.30 11.09 12.95
N PRO A 105 -26.15 10.07 12.08
CA PRO A 105 -25.22 8.95 12.29
C PRO A 105 -23.88 9.42 12.83
N LEU A 106 -23.22 8.63 13.70
CA LEU A 106 -22.04 9.02 14.51
C LEU A 106 -20.87 9.69 13.75
N SER A 107 -20.90 9.71 12.43
CA SER A 107 -20.12 10.59 11.60
C SER A 107 -20.70 12.02 11.57
N ASP A 108 -20.07 12.99 12.24
CA ASP A 108 -20.16 14.40 11.82
C ASP A 108 -20.01 14.45 10.30
N GLU A 109 -20.90 15.18 9.62
CA GLU A 109 -20.90 15.37 8.16
C GLU A 109 -19.45 15.54 7.72
N ASP A 110 -18.92 14.56 6.98
CA ASP A 110 -17.63 14.72 6.31
C ASP A 110 -17.82 15.98 5.46
N GLU A 111 -17.04 17.03 5.72
CA GLU A 111 -17.16 18.37 5.09
C GLU A 111 -16.93 18.36 3.56
N GLY A 112 -17.12 17.22 2.91
CA GLY A 112 -17.00 17.04 1.48
C GLY A 112 -15.54 17.05 1.08
N SER A 113 -15.13 16.05 0.30
CA SER A 113 -14.10 16.32 -0.69
C SER A 113 -14.90 16.64 -1.94
N ASP A 114 -15.31 17.90 -2.09
CA ASP A 114 -16.31 18.43 -3.04
C ASP A 114 -15.98 18.25 -4.54
N HIS A 115 -15.04 17.39 -4.91
CA HIS A 115 -14.50 17.35 -6.28
C HIS A 115 -14.63 15.99 -7.00
N ASP A 116 -15.21 14.97 -6.37
CA ASP A 116 -15.46 13.71 -7.07
C ASP A 116 -16.73 13.73 -7.94
N ASP A 117 -17.70 14.63 -7.67
CA ASP A 117 -19.01 14.60 -8.31
C ASP A 117 -19.33 15.87 -9.12
N GLU A 118 -19.26 15.71 -10.45
CA GLU A 118 -20.06 16.38 -11.49
C GLU A 118 -19.93 17.91 -11.71
N GLY A 119 -19.54 18.70 -10.72
CA GLY A 119 -19.36 20.17 -10.87
C GLY A 119 -18.23 20.57 -11.84
N ASP A 120 -17.29 19.66 -12.06
CA ASP A 120 -16.09 19.89 -12.84
C ASP A 120 -16.33 19.98 -14.37
N LYS A 121 -17.53 19.62 -14.88
CA LYS A 121 -17.86 19.89 -16.29
C LYS A 121 -17.92 21.39 -16.57
N MET A 122 -18.49 22.18 -15.65
CA MET A 122 -18.63 23.63 -15.82
C MET A 122 -17.31 24.35 -15.54
N LEU A 123 -16.53 23.88 -14.55
CA LEU A 123 -15.23 24.45 -14.21
C LEU A 123 -14.18 24.13 -15.28
N ARG A 124 -14.10 22.88 -15.79
CA ARG A 124 -13.25 22.52 -16.94
C ARG A 124 -13.62 23.31 -18.18
N GLN A 125 -14.91 23.54 -18.46
CA GLN A 125 -15.31 24.41 -19.57
C GLN A 125 -14.87 25.86 -19.36
N THR A 126 -15.02 26.39 -18.16
CA THR A 126 -14.64 27.77 -17.83
C THR A 126 -13.12 27.96 -17.88
N ARG A 127 -12.35 27.00 -17.37
CA ARG A 127 -10.88 27.02 -17.43
C ARG A 127 -10.35 26.75 -18.83
N ARG A 128 -10.94 25.83 -19.59
CA ARG A 128 -10.61 25.64 -21.01
C ARG A 128 -10.89 26.90 -21.82
N ARG A 129 -11.95 27.63 -21.48
CA ARG A 129 -12.29 28.93 -22.07
C ARG A 129 -11.26 30.01 -21.70
N LYS A 130 -10.92 30.16 -20.41
CA LYS A 130 -9.86 31.08 -19.96
C LYS A 130 -8.50 30.75 -20.58
N LEU A 131 -8.12 29.47 -20.66
CA LEU A 131 -6.88 29.03 -21.29
C LEU A 131 -6.88 29.34 -22.80
N LEU A 132 -8.00 29.10 -23.50
CA LEU A 132 -8.15 29.51 -24.89
C LEU A 132 -8.06 31.02 -25.04
N GLU A 133 -8.70 31.79 -24.16
CA GLU A 133 -8.64 33.25 -24.17
C GLU A 133 -7.21 33.75 -23.92
N THR A 134 -6.47 33.17 -22.98
CA THR A 134 -5.05 33.47 -22.74
C THR A 134 -4.17 33.06 -23.91
N LEU A 135 -4.38 31.89 -24.50
CA LEU A 135 -3.64 31.45 -25.70
C LEU A 135 -3.93 32.35 -26.89
N LEU A 136 -5.18 32.77 -27.09
CA LEU A 136 -5.56 33.75 -28.10
C LEU A 136 -4.96 35.12 -27.81
N LEU A 137 -4.86 35.52 -26.54
CA LEU A 137 -4.20 36.75 -26.13
C LEU A 137 -2.69 36.68 -26.42
N MET A 138 -2.03 35.57 -26.08
CA MET A 138 -0.62 35.32 -26.40
C MET A 138 -0.37 35.25 -27.90
N GLU A 139 -1.30 34.67 -28.65
CA GLU A 139 -1.24 34.62 -30.12
C GLU A 139 -1.47 36.01 -30.74
N SER A 140 -2.31 36.85 -30.14
CA SER A 140 -2.47 38.26 -30.52
C SER A 140 -1.26 39.12 -30.12
N MET A 141 -0.52 38.69 -29.09
CA MET A 141 0.74 39.29 -28.65
C MET A 141 1.97 38.75 -29.38
N LYS A 142 1.81 37.85 -30.38
CA LYS A 142 2.88 37.57 -31.35
C LYS A 142 3.18 38.84 -32.14
N ILE A 143 4.04 39.68 -31.58
CA ILE A 143 4.86 40.65 -32.28
C ILE A 143 5.47 39.90 -33.47
N LYS A 144 5.25 40.43 -34.68
CA LYS A 144 5.74 39.89 -35.95
C LYS A 144 7.24 39.56 -35.86
N HIS A 145 7.57 38.33 -35.51
CA HIS A 145 8.89 37.78 -35.69
C HIS A 145 8.92 37.12 -37.08
N ASP A 146 9.01 37.94 -38.11
CA ASP A 146 9.06 37.52 -39.52
C ASP A 146 10.38 36.81 -39.92
N ASN A 147 11.18 36.27 -38.97
CA ASN A 147 12.49 35.67 -39.29
C ASN A 147 12.91 34.54 -38.31
N VAL A 148 12.12 33.47 -38.17
CA VAL A 148 12.63 32.22 -37.57
C VAL A 148 12.55 31.10 -38.62
N PRO A 149 13.66 30.48 -39.03
CA PRO A 149 13.64 29.38 -39.99
C PRO A 149 12.93 28.17 -39.39
N GLU A 150 12.06 27.57 -40.18
CA GLU A 150 11.34 26.33 -39.90
C GLU A 150 12.33 25.18 -39.67
N LEU A 151 12.53 24.78 -38.40
CA LEU A 151 13.39 23.66 -38.01
C LEU A 151 12.65 22.34 -38.26
N LYS A 152 12.99 21.67 -39.36
CA LYS A 152 12.52 20.31 -39.66
C LYS A 152 13.15 19.32 -38.68
N LEU A 153 12.31 18.65 -37.89
CA LEU A 153 12.66 17.74 -36.80
C LEU A 153 13.23 16.37 -37.24
N THR A 154 13.89 16.28 -38.40
CA THR A 154 14.37 15.01 -38.99
C THR A 154 15.89 14.94 -39.16
N GLN A 155 16.68 15.80 -38.51
CA GLN A 155 18.13 15.89 -38.73
C GLN A 155 19.02 15.89 -37.48
N PHE A 156 18.57 15.30 -36.36
CA PHE A 156 19.46 15.06 -35.22
C PHE A 156 20.08 13.65 -35.26
N VAL A 157 20.88 13.41 -36.30
CA VAL A 157 21.99 12.45 -36.21
C VAL A 157 23.23 13.25 -36.57
N VAL A 158 23.81 13.92 -35.58
CA VAL A 158 25.07 14.64 -35.76
C VAL A 158 26.18 13.68 -35.38
N ASP A 159 26.94 13.28 -36.40
CA ASP A 159 28.10 12.42 -36.30
C ASP A 159 29.15 13.12 -35.43
N ASN A 160 29.44 12.61 -34.23
CA ASN A 160 30.35 13.25 -33.27
C ASN A 160 31.81 13.00 -33.64
N ASN A 161 32.19 13.47 -34.83
CA ASN A 161 33.54 13.37 -35.37
C ASN A 161 34.42 14.52 -34.87
N THR A 162 35.74 14.38 -35.04
CA THR A 162 36.72 15.35 -34.54
C THR A 162 36.68 16.71 -35.23
N SER A 163 36.00 16.81 -36.39
CA SER A 163 35.88 18.04 -37.18
C SER A 163 34.68 18.90 -36.80
N ASP A 164 33.61 18.32 -36.25
CA ASP A 164 32.42 19.05 -35.77
C ASP A 164 31.82 18.37 -34.52
N PRO A 165 32.46 18.52 -33.35
CA PRO A 165 32.06 17.75 -32.18
C PRO A 165 30.78 18.31 -31.54
N VAL A 166 29.92 17.41 -31.06
CA VAL A 166 28.75 17.77 -30.26
C VAL A 166 29.22 18.41 -28.96
N ILE A 167 28.89 19.67 -28.80
CA ILE A 167 29.29 20.50 -27.67
C ILE A 167 28.26 20.35 -26.55
N CYS A 168 28.71 19.97 -25.35
CA CYS A 168 27.85 19.91 -24.17
C CYS A 168 27.46 21.34 -23.71
N PRO A 169 26.47 21.48 -22.80
CA PRO A 169 26.04 22.77 -22.27
C PRO A 169 27.15 23.64 -21.66
N TYR A 170 28.28 23.03 -21.27
CA TYR A 170 29.48 23.70 -20.76
C TYR A 170 30.50 24.11 -21.85
N LYS A 171 30.06 24.20 -23.11
CA LYS A 171 30.91 24.54 -24.27
C LYS A 171 32.10 23.58 -24.48
N THR A 172 32.01 22.36 -23.97
CA THR A 172 33.06 21.34 -24.08
C THR A 172 32.58 20.21 -25.00
N PRO A 173 33.35 19.79 -26.01
CA PRO A 173 33.07 18.58 -26.79
C PRO A 173 32.80 17.39 -25.88
N TYR A 174 31.71 16.66 -26.07
CA TYR A 174 31.40 15.47 -25.23
C TYR A 174 32.55 14.46 -25.21
N ILE A 175 33.29 14.32 -26.32
CA ILE A 175 34.47 13.45 -26.41
C ILE A 175 35.59 13.82 -25.42
N LYS A 176 35.68 15.10 -25.01
CA LYS A 176 36.66 15.59 -24.03
C LYS A 176 36.23 15.34 -22.57
N LEU A 177 34.98 14.96 -22.33
CA LEU A 177 34.50 14.59 -21.00
C LEU A 177 34.88 13.15 -20.62
N TRP A 178 35.47 12.40 -21.55
CA TRP A 178 35.88 11.01 -21.36
C TRP A 178 37.39 10.93 -21.17
N ALA A 179 37.84 10.06 -20.26
CA ALA A 179 39.27 9.82 -20.10
C ALA A 179 39.86 9.32 -21.43
N PRO A 180 41.06 9.80 -21.84
CA PRO A 180 41.64 9.52 -23.16
C PRO A 180 41.68 8.03 -23.53
N GLU A 181 41.90 7.17 -22.55
CA GLU A 181 41.95 5.70 -22.67
C GLU A 181 40.61 5.07 -23.11
N PHE A 182 39.46 5.72 -22.87
CA PHE A 182 38.14 5.21 -23.27
C PHE A 182 37.68 5.70 -24.64
N GLN A 183 38.30 6.74 -25.19
CA GLN A 183 37.90 7.33 -26.47
C GLN A 183 37.98 6.34 -27.65
N PRO A 184 39.01 5.48 -27.79
CA PRO A 184 39.06 4.49 -28.87
C PRO A 184 37.94 3.45 -28.80
N PHE A 185 37.57 3.01 -27.58
CA PHE A 185 36.54 2.00 -27.34
C PHE A 185 35.15 2.54 -27.71
N VAL A 186 34.79 3.72 -27.22
CA VAL A 186 33.46 4.28 -27.51
C VAL A 186 33.35 4.75 -28.98
N LYS A 187 34.44 5.24 -29.57
CA LYS A 187 34.50 5.54 -31.01
C LYS A 187 34.30 4.28 -31.87
N SER A 188 34.82 3.13 -31.43
CA SER A 188 34.59 1.81 -32.06
C SER A 188 33.12 1.35 -31.93
N LEU A 189 32.47 1.58 -30.80
CA LEU A 189 31.06 1.24 -30.59
C LEU A 189 30.11 2.07 -31.45
N PHE A 190 30.34 3.39 -31.56
CA PHE A 190 29.54 4.25 -32.43
C PHE A 190 29.75 3.96 -33.92
N ALA A 191 30.99 3.69 -34.34
CA ALA A 191 31.30 3.33 -35.72
C ALA A 191 30.62 2.02 -36.18
N LYS A 192 30.18 1.17 -35.24
CA LYS A 192 29.46 -0.08 -35.51
C LYS A 192 27.93 0.05 -35.42
N HIS A 193 27.39 1.25 -35.19
CA HIS A 193 25.96 1.52 -34.98
C HIS A 193 25.30 0.62 -33.92
N MET A 194 26.05 0.14 -32.92
CA MET A 194 25.54 -0.84 -31.96
C MET A 194 24.69 -0.22 -30.83
N PHE A 195 24.72 1.10 -30.64
CA PHE A 195 24.04 1.78 -29.52
C PHE A 195 23.64 3.23 -29.87
N GLN A 196 22.60 3.76 -29.21
CA GLN A 196 22.28 5.19 -29.16
C GLN A 196 22.92 5.83 -27.90
N PRO A 197 23.32 7.12 -27.93
CA PRO A 197 23.92 7.79 -26.76
C PRO A 197 23.08 7.78 -25.47
N LEU A 198 21.76 7.55 -25.59
CA LEU A 198 20.81 7.47 -24.47
C LEU A 198 20.83 6.14 -23.72
N ASP A 199 21.44 5.09 -24.29
CA ASP A 199 21.48 3.74 -23.70
C ASP A 199 22.41 3.64 -22.47
N PHE A 200 23.12 4.72 -22.14
CA PHE A 200 24.11 4.79 -21.07
C PHE A 200 23.52 5.11 -19.67
N VAL A 201 22.21 5.34 -19.55
CA VAL A 201 21.56 5.81 -18.31
C VAL A 201 20.61 4.75 -17.75
N GLY A 202 21.18 3.72 -17.13
CA GLY A 202 20.43 2.66 -16.43
C GLY A 202 20.14 2.98 -14.95
N SER A 203 19.13 2.31 -14.37
CA SER A 203 18.74 2.45 -12.95
C SER A 203 19.77 1.82 -11.99
N PHE A 204 20.29 2.61 -11.03
CA PHE A 204 21.31 2.15 -10.08
C PHE A 204 20.76 1.88 -8.66
N GLY A 205 21.36 0.90 -7.96
CA GLY A 205 21.05 0.60 -6.55
C GLY A 205 21.44 1.70 -5.55
N VAL A 206 20.84 1.66 -4.36
CA VAL A 206 20.86 2.70 -3.31
C VAL A 206 22.26 3.21 -2.94
N LYS A 207 23.27 2.33 -2.88
CA LYS A 207 24.65 2.73 -2.54
C LYS A 207 25.35 3.57 -3.62
N LEU A 208 25.06 3.30 -4.89
CA LEU A 208 25.66 4.04 -6.00
C LEU A 208 25.00 5.42 -6.18
N ARG A 209 23.70 5.50 -5.87
CA ARG A 209 22.94 6.74 -5.85
C ARG A 209 23.52 7.76 -4.86
N LYS A 210 23.89 7.30 -3.65
CA LYS A 210 24.56 8.12 -2.64
C LYS A 210 25.91 8.70 -3.13
N VAL A 211 26.69 7.92 -3.88
CA VAL A 211 27.96 8.38 -4.46
C VAL A 211 27.74 9.40 -5.58
N ILE A 212 26.74 9.18 -6.44
CA ILE A 212 26.35 10.13 -7.49
C ILE A 212 25.92 11.46 -6.87
N ASP A 213 25.10 11.40 -5.82
CA ASP A 213 24.58 12.57 -5.11
C ASP A 213 25.69 13.36 -4.37
N GLU A 214 26.68 12.67 -3.79
CA GLU A 214 27.78 13.30 -3.04
C GLU A 214 28.91 13.85 -3.92
N THR A 215 29.11 13.31 -5.12
CA THR A 215 30.28 13.64 -5.96
C THR A 215 29.95 14.27 -7.30
N GLY A 216 28.68 14.22 -7.74
CA GLY A 216 28.27 14.64 -9.08
C GLY A 216 28.77 13.73 -10.21
N VAL A 217 29.26 12.52 -9.87
CA VAL A 217 29.86 11.58 -10.82
C VAL A 217 28.85 10.48 -11.20
N MET A 218 28.59 10.31 -12.50
CA MET A 218 27.76 9.23 -13.02
C MET A 218 28.63 7.99 -13.34
N ALA A 219 28.24 6.83 -12.82
CA ALA A 219 28.78 5.55 -13.27
C ALA A 219 28.00 5.09 -14.51
N VAL A 220 28.68 4.48 -15.47
CA VAL A 220 28.08 3.85 -16.65
C VAL A 220 28.27 2.35 -16.50
N SER A 221 27.19 1.56 -16.63
CA SER A 221 27.28 0.11 -16.82
C SER A 221 27.27 -0.18 -18.32
N VAL A 222 28.17 -1.04 -18.81
CA VAL A 222 28.14 -1.54 -20.19
C VAL A 222 27.96 -3.05 -20.11
N ASP A 223 26.74 -3.51 -20.34
CA ASP A 223 26.47 -4.94 -20.48
C ASP A 223 26.70 -5.34 -21.95
N GLY A 224 27.81 -6.06 -22.18
CA GLY A 224 28.10 -6.67 -23.46
C GLY A 224 27.93 -8.19 -23.36
N GLU A 225 26.78 -8.72 -23.79
CA GLU A 225 26.68 -10.15 -24.10
C GLU A 225 27.41 -10.45 -25.41
N LYS A 226 28.64 -10.97 -25.30
CA LYS A 226 29.12 -12.17 -26.02
C LYS A 226 30.61 -12.42 -25.77
N GLY A 227 30.88 -13.54 -25.11
CA GLY A 227 32.03 -14.40 -25.37
C GLY A 227 33.40 -13.90 -24.95
N PHE A 228 33.69 -13.91 -23.65
CA PHE A 228 35.01 -14.28 -23.14
C PHE A 228 34.79 -15.06 -21.84
N GLU A 229 35.30 -16.30 -21.81
CA GLU A 229 35.41 -17.08 -20.58
C GLU A 229 36.35 -16.36 -19.60
N ASP A 230 35.96 -16.38 -18.33
CA ASP A 230 36.66 -15.88 -17.14
C ASP A 230 36.94 -14.37 -17.00
N GLY A 231 36.16 -13.75 -16.10
CA GLY A 231 36.57 -12.54 -15.36
C GLY A 231 35.61 -11.36 -15.45
N HIS A 232 34.77 -11.17 -14.42
CA HIS A 232 34.03 -9.92 -14.23
C HIS A 232 35.00 -8.77 -13.92
N VAL A 233 35.27 -7.89 -14.88
CA VAL A 233 35.93 -6.60 -14.63
C VAL A 233 34.87 -5.57 -14.25
N ARG A 234 34.90 -5.09 -13.00
CA ARG A 234 34.16 -3.90 -12.57
C ARG A 234 35.09 -2.69 -12.64
N SER A 235 34.89 -1.82 -13.64
CA SER A 235 35.61 -0.55 -13.74
C SER A 235 34.83 0.56 -13.04
N ILE A 236 35.46 1.25 -12.08
CA ILE A 236 34.89 2.43 -11.40
C ILE A 236 35.47 3.68 -12.07
N LEU A 237 34.61 4.51 -12.68
CA LEU A 237 34.97 5.85 -13.12
C LEU A 237 35.16 6.75 -11.89
N ARG A 238 36.36 7.32 -11.71
CA ARG A 238 36.60 8.43 -10.77
C ARG A 238 36.95 9.68 -11.56
N PHE A 239 36.19 10.75 -11.40
CA PHE A 239 36.66 12.08 -11.78
C PHE A 239 37.54 12.60 -10.64
N VAL A 240 38.74 13.08 -10.97
CA VAL A 240 39.58 13.82 -10.04
C VAL A 240 39.36 15.30 -10.29
N ASP A 241 39.08 16.03 -9.22
CA ASP A 241 39.03 17.49 -9.20
C ASP A 241 40.31 18.08 -9.85
N PRO A 242 40.19 18.86 -10.95
CA PRO A 242 41.33 19.42 -11.67
C PRO A 242 42.25 20.28 -10.78
N GLU A 243 41.72 20.92 -9.75
CA GLU A 243 42.48 21.73 -8.79
C GLU A 243 43.32 20.84 -7.86
N LYS A 244 42.78 19.68 -7.46
CA LYS A 244 43.51 18.68 -6.65
C LYS A 244 44.58 17.95 -7.47
N VAL A 245 44.34 17.72 -8.76
CA VAL A 245 45.37 17.20 -9.67
C VAL A 245 46.52 18.20 -9.76
N LYS A 246 46.25 19.49 -10.02
CA LYS A 246 47.30 20.53 -10.02
C LYS A 246 48.08 20.59 -8.71
N ALA A 247 47.40 20.49 -7.56
CA ALA A 247 48.06 20.48 -6.24
C ALA A 247 48.96 19.25 -6.04
N ALA A 248 48.58 18.08 -6.57
CA ALA A 248 49.37 16.86 -6.53
C ALA A 248 50.55 16.88 -7.53
N THR A 249 50.36 17.39 -8.74
CA THR A 249 51.41 17.49 -9.76
C THR A 249 52.48 18.52 -9.37
N THR A 250 52.12 19.58 -8.66
CA THR A 250 53.08 20.58 -8.15
C THR A 250 53.97 20.03 -7.03
N LYS A 251 53.59 18.91 -6.39
CA LYS A 251 54.41 18.22 -5.38
C LYS A 251 55.33 17.14 -5.94
N ALA A 252 55.20 16.79 -7.22
CA ALA A 252 55.97 15.73 -7.87
C ALA A 252 56.96 16.31 -8.90
N THR A 253 57.87 17.16 -8.43
CA THR A 253 59.13 17.44 -9.14
C THR A 253 60.28 17.09 -8.22
N ASN A 254 60.56 15.80 -8.10
CA ASN A 254 61.90 15.27 -7.89
C ASN A 254 61.98 13.93 -8.62
N ALA A 255 63.07 13.79 -9.36
CA ALA A 255 63.25 12.87 -10.47
C ALA A 255 63.34 11.39 -10.07
N ASP A 256 63.16 10.55 -11.09
CA ASP A 256 63.57 9.15 -11.22
C ASP A 256 62.78 8.09 -10.44
N ALA A 257 61.66 7.67 -11.03
CA ALA A 257 61.30 6.26 -11.27
C ALA A 257 59.90 6.18 -11.88
N ILE A 258 59.77 5.49 -13.02
CA ILE A 258 58.48 5.00 -13.51
C ILE A 258 58.26 3.65 -12.83
N PRO A 259 57.14 3.44 -12.11
CA PRO A 259 56.61 2.10 -11.99
C PRO A 259 55.17 2.02 -12.50
N ASP A 260 54.89 0.92 -13.19
CA ASP A 260 53.55 0.37 -13.38
C ASP A 260 52.83 0.28 -12.03
N VAL A 261 51.68 0.95 -11.91
CA VAL A 261 50.84 0.89 -10.73
C VAL A 261 49.54 0.16 -11.09
N CYS A 262 49.58 -1.16 -10.92
CA CYS A 262 48.40 -1.98 -10.65
C CYS A 262 48.09 -1.87 -9.14
N VAL A 263 46.88 -1.42 -8.76
CA VAL A 263 46.42 -1.47 -7.37
C VAL A 263 45.24 -2.43 -7.26
N TYR A 264 45.54 -3.62 -6.74
CA TYR A 264 44.61 -4.48 -6.01
C TYR A 264 44.39 -3.88 -4.61
N ILE A 265 43.15 -3.91 -4.10
CA ILE A 265 42.93 -3.94 -2.65
C ILE A 265 41.99 -5.12 -2.36
N ALA A 266 42.61 -6.23 -1.97
CA ALA A 266 41.95 -7.32 -1.27
C ALA A 266 42.00 -7.06 0.24
N SER A 267 40.91 -7.39 0.92
CA SER A 267 40.82 -7.50 2.37
C SER A 267 41.73 -8.60 2.89
N GLN A 268 42.53 -8.34 3.92
CA GLN A 268 42.80 -9.34 4.96
C GLN A 268 43.00 -8.68 6.32
N ALA A 269 42.32 -9.27 7.29
CA ALA A 269 42.58 -9.14 8.71
C ALA A 269 43.81 -9.99 9.09
N SER A 270 44.61 -9.50 10.03
CA SER A 270 45.24 -10.32 11.07
C SER A 270 45.89 -9.43 12.12
N ASP A 271 45.76 -9.88 13.36
CA ASP A 271 46.19 -9.29 14.62
C ASP A 271 47.73 -9.24 14.79
N VAL A 272 48.22 -8.33 15.65
CA VAL A 272 48.88 -8.61 16.96
C VAL A 272 49.79 -7.44 17.43
N HIS A 273 49.42 -6.91 18.60
CA HIS A 273 50.14 -6.29 19.75
C HIS A 273 51.04 -5.02 19.71
N ASN A 274 50.61 -4.11 20.62
CA ASN A 274 51.32 -3.33 21.64
C ASN A 274 52.25 -2.16 21.25
N SER A 275 51.83 -0.93 21.59
CA SER A 275 52.35 -0.19 22.75
C SER A 275 51.66 1.19 22.96
N SER A 276 51.05 1.33 24.14
CA SER A 276 51.02 2.48 25.08
C SER A 276 51.31 3.92 24.59
N ILE A 277 50.40 4.87 24.92
CA ILE A 277 50.54 5.98 25.90
C ILE A 277 49.51 7.11 25.65
N ALA A 278 49.03 7.68 26.76
CA ALA A 278 48.44 9.01 26.99
C ALA A 278 46.90 9.20 26.93
N THR A 279 46.34 9.12 28.14
CA THR A 279 45.06 9.62 28.63
C THR A 279 45.00 11.16 28.66
N VAL A 280 43.87 11.76 28.24
CA VAL A 280 43.35 13.05 28.75
C VAL A 280 41.81 12.98 28.81
N PRO A 281 41.14 13.48 29.87
CA PRO A 281 39.73 13.19 30.15
C PRO A 281 38.77 14.29 29.68
N GLY A 282 37.56 13.90 29.29
CA GLY A 282 36.49 14.84 28.95
C GLY A 282 35.13 14.15 28.81
N SER A 283 34.59 13.63 29.92
CA SER A 283 33.25 13.04 29.96
C SER A 283 32.18 14.12 30.10
N VAL A 284 31.39 14.34 29.05
CA VAL A 284 30.10 15.05 29.15
C VAL A 284 29.03 14.02 29.48
N ARG A 285 28.50 14.08 30.71
CA ARG A 285 27.32 13.32 31.14
C ARG A 285 26.07 13.99 30.56
N VAL A 286 25.35 13.27 29.70
CA VAL A 286 23.94 13.59 29.39
C VAL A 286 23.08 12.96 30.47
N VAL A 287 22.40 13.80 31.26
CA VAL A 287 21.40 13.39 32.25
C VAL A 287 20.06 13.25 31.51
N PRO A 288 19.36 12.11 31.58
CA PRO A 288 18.01 12.02 31.03
C PRO A 288 17.04 12.77 31.96
N VAL A 289 16.33 13.72 31.38
CA VAL A 289 15.22 14.45 31.99
C VAL A 289 14.07 13.47 32.20
N THR A 290 13.66 13.28 33.44
CA THR A 290 12.42 12.60 33.82
C THR A 290 11.24 13.56 33.61
N PRO A 291 10.12 13.12 33.03
CA PRO A 291 8.92 13.95 32.96
C PRO A 291 8.29 14.06 34.36
N VAL A 292 8.08 15.31 34.78
CA VAL A 292 7.38 15.70 35.99
C VAL A 292 5.91 15.30 35.85
N VAL A 293 5.47 14.35 36.66
CA VAL A 293 4.07 14.01 36.85
C VAL A 293 3.46 15.04 37.80
N GLU A 294 2.62 15.92 37.27
CA GLU A 294 1.75 16.77 38.08
C GLU A 294 0.72 15.90 38.81
N THR A 295 0.83 15.89 40.14
CA THR A 295 -0.18 15.35 41.05
C THR A 295 -0.89 16.52 41.71
N ARG A 296 -2.21 16.62 41.52
CA ARG A 296 -3.21 17.09 42.52
C ARG A 296 -4.59 17.23 41.88
N MET A 297 -5.53 16.37 42.27
CA MET A 297 -6.87 16.78 42.69
C MET A 297 -7.45 15.70 43.62
N ASP A 298 -7.50 16.09 44.90
CA ASP A 298 -8.48 15.81 45.96
C ASP A 298 -9.35 14.54 45.89
N THR A 299 -9.06 13.64 46.82
CA THR A 299 -9.95 12.59 47.29
C THR A 299 -10.97 13.18 48.28
N SER A 300 -12.24 13.29 47.88
CA SER A 300 -13.35 13.41 48.83
C SER A 300 -13.97 12.03 49.09
N THR A 301 -13.76 11.54 50.30
CA THR A 301 -14.44 10.40 50.92
C THR A 301 -15.96 10.62 50.97
N CYS A 302 -16.74 9.67 50.47
CA CYS A 302 -18.12 9.45 50.89
C CYS A 302 -18.27 7.97 51.23
N SER A 303 -18.53 7.74 52.52
CA SER A 303 -18.94 6.49 53.11
C SER A 303 -20.43 6.23 52.82
N ASP A 304 -20.77 4.96 52.93
CA ASP A 304 -22.03 4.42 53.45
C ASP A 304 -22.95 3.64 52.49
N ASN A 305 -23.27 2.45 53.01
CA ASN A 305 -24.46 1.61 52.83
C ASN A 305 -24.43 0.50 51.77
N VAL A 306 -23.89 -0.64 52.22
CA VAL A 306 -24.24 -1.99 51.78
C VAL A 306 -25.58 -2.41 52.40
N PRO A 307 -26.50 -3.02 51.64
CA PRO A 307 -27.46 -3.95 52.21
C PRO A 307 -27.31 -5.38 51.64
N ASP A 308 -27.08 -6.30 52.57
CA ASP A 308 -27.55 -7.69 52.65
C ASP A 308 -27.78 -8.53 51.37
N ARG A 309 -26.73 -9.27 51.03
CA ARG A 309 -26.66 -10.74 50.98
C ARG A 309 -27.99 -11.52 50.89
N VAL A 310 -28.42 -11.84 49.67
CA VAL A 310 -29.40 -12.90 49.38
C VAL A 310 -28.65 -14.18 48.97
N GLN A 311 -28.87 -15.27 49.70
CA GLN A 311 -28.32 -16.60 49.37
C GLN A 311 -29.05 -17.23 48.17
N PRO A 312 -28.36 -17.89 47.23
CA PRO A 312 -29.01 -18.68 46.21
C PRO A 312 -29.44 -20.06 46.74
N ARG A 313 -30.66 -20.47 46.35
CA ARG A 313 -31.24 -21.80 46.62
C ARG A 313 -30.56 -22.86 45.75
N ASN A 314 -30.19 -23.97 46.38
CA ASN A 314 -29.75 -25.20 45.72
C ASN A 314 -30.88 -25.80 44.86
N ILE A 315 -30.59 -26.10 43.60
CA ILE A 315 -31.39 -26.98 42.73
C ILE A 315 -30.49 -28.18 42.38
N PRO A 316 -30.96 -29.44 42.49
CA PRO A 316 -30.15 -30.60 42.11
C PRO A 316 -30.13 -30.78 40.59
N GLU A 317 -28.93 -30.88 40.03
CA GLU A 317 -28.67 -31.39 38.67
C GLU A 317 -28.66 -32.92 38.68
N GLU A 318 -29.54 -33.54 37.90
CA GLU A 318 -29.31 -34.88 37.36
C GLU A 318 -29.65 -34.85 35.86
N SER A 319 -28.67 -35.22 35.02
CA SER A 319 -28.88 -35.50 33.60
C SER A 319 -28.09 -36.76 33.22
N PRO A 320 -28.71 -37.72 32.49
CA PRO A 320 -28.07 -38.98 32.15
C PRO A 320 -27.15 -38.86 30.93
N PRO A 321 -26.20 -39.81 30.74
CA PRO A 321 -25.21 -39.74 29.67
C PRO A 321 -25.84 -40.03 28.30
N ILE A 322 -25.60 -39.15 27.32
CA ILE A 322 -25.96 -39.36 25.92
C ILE A 322 -24.76 -40.01 25.21
N ALA A 323 -25.03 -41.13 24.56
CA ALA A 323 -24.07 -41.87 23.74
C ALA A 323 -23.80 -41.12 22.41
N ASN A 324 -22.54 -41.01 22.04
CA ASN A 324 -22.10 -40.44 20.75
C ASN A 324 -22.37 -41.44 19.62
N GLU A 325 -23.29 -41.10 18.71
CA GLU A 325 -23.37 -41.72 17.38
C GLU A 325 -22.52 -40.90 16.40
N GLU A 326 -21.49 -41.55 15.83
CA GLU A 326 -20.65 -41.00 14.77
C GLU A 326 -21.46 -40.84 13.47
N LEU A 327 -21.73 -39.61 13.08
CA LEU A 327 -22.21 -39.26 11.74
C LEU A 327 -21.05 -39.34 10.73
N LYS A 328 -21.01 -40.44 9.96
CA LYS A 328 -20.21 -40.55 8.75
C LYS A 328 -20.70 -39.54 7.70
N ILE A 329 -19.90 -38.53 7.43
CA ILE A 329 -20.06 -37.65 6.27
C ILE A 329 -19.28 -38.31 5.12
N GLU A 330 -20.01 -38.87 4.15
CA GLU A 330 -19.41 -39.32 2.88
C GLU A 330 -18.97 -38.09 2.08
N SER A 331 -17.66 -37.93 1.92
CA SER A 331 -17.05 -36.96 1.03
C SER A 331 -17.23 -37.42 -0.42
N MET A 332 -18.08 -36.71 -1.16
CA MET A 332 -18.14 -36.81 -2.62
C MET A 332 -16.88 -36.19 -3.21
N GLU A 333 -15.95 -37.03 -3.69
CA GLU A 333 -14.81 -36.63 -4.49
C GLU A 333 -15.31 -36.17 -5.86
N ILE A 334 -15.08 -34.89 -6.18
CA ILE A 334 -15.29 -34.35 -7.53
C ILE A 334 -13.91 -34.31 -8.17
N ASP A 335 -13.63 -35.32 -8.99
CA ASP A 335 -12.47 -35.33 -9.89
C ASP A 335 -12.68 -34.29 -11.00
N SER A 336 -11.85 -33.25 -11.00
CA SER A 336 -11.72 -32.32 -12.11
C SER A 336 -10.50 -32.71 -12.94
N GLU A 337 -10.72 -33.54 -13.97
CA GLU A 337 -9.73 -33.74 -15.04
C GLU A 337 -9.92 -32.71 -16.16
N ASP A 338 -8.81 -32.05 -16.49
CA ASP A 338 -8.58 -31.25 -17.68
C ASP A 338 -8.82 -32.06 -18.96
N ARG A 339 -9.74 -31.60 -19.83
CA ARG A 339 -9.61 -31.80 -21.28
C ARG A 339 -10.03 -30.58 -22.09
N LYS A 340 -9.12 -30.24 -23.00
CA LYS A 340 -9.21 -29.20 -24.04
C LYS A 340 -10.06 -29.64 -25.24
N ASP A 341 -10.42 -28.61 -26.01
CA ASP A 341 -10.73 -28.55 -27.44
C ASP A 341 -12.16 -28.90 -27.89
N GLY A 342 -12.78 -27.95 -28.60
CA GLY A 342 -13.97 -28.19 -29.40
C GLY A 342 -14.83 -26.95 -29.65
N ALA A 343 -14.44 -26.15 -30.65
CA ALA A 343 -15.31 -25.15 -31.25
C ALA A 343 -16.51 -25.81 -31.95
N SER A 344 -17.73 -25.33 -31.68
CA SER A 344 -18.78 -25.20 -32.70
C SER A 344 -19.90 -24.30 -32.16
N ASP A 345 -20.27 -23.34 -33.00
CA ASP A 345 -21.48 -22.54 -32.92
C ASP A 345 -22.72 -23.44 -32.86
N GLU A 346 -23.69 -23.12 -32.01
CA GLU A 346 -25.09 -23.25 -32.37
C GLU A 346 -25.99 -22.36 -31.49
N ASP A 347 -26.78 -21.58 -32.23
CA ASP A 347 -27.73 -20.56 -31.86
C ASP A 347 -29.04 -21.23 -31.42
N THR A 348 -29.48 -21.03 -30.17
CA THR A 348 -30.86 -21.37 -29.76
C THR A 348 -31.39 -20.36 -28.76
N SER A 349 -32.23 -19.48 -29.29
CA SER A 349 -33.18 -18.65 -28.56
C SER A 349 -34.27 -19.50 -27.92
N GLU A 350 -34.43 -19.45 -26.61
CA GLU A 350 -35.70 -19.80 -25.95
C GLU A 350 -36.09 -18.75 -24.90
N ASP A 351 -37.13 -18.01 -25.29
CA ASP A 351 -37.95 -17.10 -24.51
C ASP A 351 -39.02 -17.92 -23.77
N MET A 352 -38.94 -18.00 -22.44
CA MET A 352 -39.93 -18.67 -21.58
C MET A 352 -40.15 -17.87 -20.28
N SER A 353 -41.15 -16.99 -20.33
CA SER A 353 -42.16 -16.71 -19.27
C SER A 353 -41.73 -16.75 -17.79
N ARG A 354 -41.53 -15.56 -17.20
CA ARG A 354 -41.39 -15.32 -15.75
C ARG A 354 -42.61 -14.55 -15.21
N SER A 355 -43.69 -15.26 -14.91
CA SER A 355 -44.84 -14.70 -14.17
C SER A 355 -45.34 -15.69 -13.13
N GLY A 356 -44.74 -15.68 -11.94
CA GLY A 356 -45.28 -16.40 -10.79
C GLY A 356 -44.25 -16.74 -9.72
N SER A 357 -43.97 -15.80 -8.79
CA SER A 357 -43.39 -16.11 -7.46
C SER A 357 -43.18 -14.87 -6.55
N LYS A 358 -44.05 -13.85 -6.57
CA LYS A 358 -43.88 -12.70 -5.65
C LYS A 358 -44.23 -13.01 -4.19
N GLU A 359 -44.98 -14.08 -3.91
CA GLU A 359 -45.44 -14.40 -2.55
C GLU A 359 -44.42 -15.23 -1.74
N SER A 360 -43.53 -15.97 -2.41
CA SER A 360 -42.43 -16.71 -1.76
C SER A 360 -41.29 -15.81 -1.25
N ALA A 361 -41.17 -14.59 -1.76
CA ALA A 361 -40.11 -13.66 -1.36
C ALA A 361 -40.34 -13.05 0.04
N HIS A 362 -41.60 -12.93 0.47
CA HIS A 362 -41.92 -12.29 1.76
C HIS A 362 -41.63 -13.18 2.98
N LEU A 363 -41.68 -14.51 2.85
CA LEU A 363 -41.35 -15.44 3.94
C LEU A 363 -39.83 -15.71 4.05
N ALA A 364 -39.06 -15.50 2.98
CA ALA A 364 -37.60 -15.59 3.03
C ALA A 364 -36.96 -14.46 3.88
N SER A 365 -37.66 -13.34 4.03
CA SER A 365 -37.22 -12.16 4.80
C SER A 365 -37.15 -12.38 6.32
N THR A 366 -37.75 -13.44 6.88
CA THR A 366 -37.76 -13.66 8.33
C THR A 366 -36.64 -14.58 8.83
N SER A 367 -35.84 -15.15 7.92
CA SER A 367 -34.71 -15.97 8.32
C SER A 367 -33.63 -15.10 8.97
N PRO A 368 -33.09 -15.46 10.16
CA PRO A 368 -31.99 -14.74 10.78
C PRO A 368 -30.68 -14.82 9.96
N PHE A 369 -30.65 -15.66 8.92
CA PHE A 369 -29.53 -15.82 7.99
C PHE A 369 -29.68 -15.02 6.69
N TYR A 370 -30.78 -14.27 6.52
CA TYR A 370 -30.99 -13.44 5.34
C TYR A 370 -30.03 -12.23 5.36
N VAL A 371 -29.30 -12.00 4.26
CA VAL A 371 -28.20 -11.00 4.21
C VAL A 371 -28.27 -10.01 3.05
N ASP A 372 -29.17 -10.22 2.07
CA ASP A 372 -29.10 -9.48 0.80
C ASP A 372 -29.48 -7.99 0.93
N ASP A 373 -30.36 -7.64 1.86
CA ASP A 373 -30.79 -6.25 2.11
C ASP A 373 -30.04 -5.58 3.28
N MET A 374 -29.02 -6.25 3.84
CA MET A 374 -28.26 -5.71 4.96
C MET A 374 -27.10 -4.84 4.46
N PRO A 375 -26.85 -3.68 5.08
CA PRO A 375 -25.72 -2.85 4.74
C PRO A 375 -24.42 -3.54 5.16
N LYS A 376 -23.38 -3.41 4.34
CA LYS A 376 -22.04 -3.88 4.68
C LYS A 376 -21.44 -3.01 5.77
N LEU A 377 -20.80 -3.63 6.76
CA LEU A 377 -19.98 -2.90 7.71
C LEU A 377 -18.68 -2.49 7.01
N GLU A 378 -18.63 -1.22 6.62
CA GLU A 378 -17.47 -0.60 5.98
C GLU A 378 -16.84 0.48 6.87
N GLU A 379 -17.43 0.76 8.03
CA GLU A 379 -16.91 1.63 9.08
C GLU A 379 -16.10 0.83 10.11
N PHE A 380 -15.18 1.49 10.81
CA PHE A 380 -14.60 0.89 12.02
C PHE A 380 -15.63 0.81 13.13
N ILE A 381 -15.62 -0.28 13.87
CA ILE A 381 -16.30 -0.34 15.17
C ILE A 381 -15.44 0.46 16.15
N PRO A 382 -16.01 1.47 16.86
CA PRO A 382 -15.26 2.19 17.89
C PRO A 382 -14.67 1.23 18.92
N GLU A 383 -13.46 1.52 19.42
CA GLU A 383 -12.70 0.62 20.31
C GLU A 383 -13.52 0.24 21.55
N GLU A 384 -14.32 1.17 22.07
CA GLU A 384 -15.22 1.01 23.20
C GLU A 384 -16.45 0.15 22.91
N PHE A 385 -16.68 -0.30 21.67
CA PHE A 385 -17.80 -1.16 21.27
C PHE A 385 -17.38 -2.42 20.50
N ILE A 386 -16.08 -2.64 20.26
CA ILE A 386 -15.57 -3.91 19.75
C ILE A 386 -16.10 -5.05 20.64
N PRO A 387 -16.63 -6.16 20.11
CA PRO A 387 -17.13 -7.25 20.94
C PRO A 387 -16.02 -7.97 21.73
N ASP A 388 -16.31 -8.37 22.97
CA ASP A 388 -15.43 -9.25 23.76
C ASP A 388 -15.81 -10.71 23.54
N ILE A 389 -17.11 -10.97 23.45
CA ILE A 389 -17.70 -12.28 23.18
C ILE A 389 -18.53 -12.22 21.91
N LEU A 390 -18.39 -13.24 21.09
CA LEU A 390 -19.20 -13.46 19.90
C LEU A 390 -20.04 -14.72 20.10
N VAL A 391 -21.36 -14.57 20.05
CA VAL A 391 -22.30 -15.70 20.05
C VAL A 391 -22.65 -16.02 18.61
N VAL A 392 -22.21 -17.18 18.15
CA VAL A 392 -22.30 -17.59 16.75
C VAL A 392 -23.45 -18.57 16.58
N TYR A 393 -24.37 -18.23 15.69
CA TYR A 393 -25.46 -19.07 15.23
C TYR A 393 -25.13 -19.52 13.81
N ASP A 394 -25.02 -20.81 13.60
CA ASP A 394 -24.86 -21.40 12.27
C ASP A 394 -26.04 -22.33 11.94
N SER A 395 -25.86 -23.26 11.01
CA SER A 395 -26.90 -24.25 10.69
C SER A 395 -27.13 -25.29 11.80
N THR A 396 -26.30 -25.31 12.84
CA THR A 396 -26.48 -26.19 13.99
C THR A 396 -27.50 -25.59 14.97
N PRO A 397 -28.19 -26.43 15.76
CA PRO A 397 -29.20 -25.94 16.71
C PRO A 397 -28.60 -25.23 17.93
N LEU A 398 -27.29 -25.35 18.17
CA LEU A 398 -26.64 -24.83 19.37
C LEU A 398 -25.77 -23.62 19.04
N ALA A 399 -25.96 -22.53 19.77
CA ALA A 399 -25.10 -21.36 19.63
C ALA A 399 -23.73 -21.61 20.25
N HIS A 400 -22.67 -21.24 19.54
CA HIS A 400 -21.29 -21.35 20.00
C HIS A 400 -20.80 -20.01 20.54
N LYS A 401 -20.05 -20.02 21.65
CA LYS A 401 -19.43 -18.81 22.20
C LYS A 401 -17.98 -18.75 21.79
N TYR A 402 -17.55 -17.56 21.40
CA TYR A 402 -16.17 -17.26 21.07
C TYR A 402 -15.70 -16.03 21.86
N LYS A 403 -14.40 -15.98 22.18
CA LYS A 403 -13.76 -14.84 22.83
C LYS A 403 -12.80 -14.16 21.89
N ARG A 404 -12.82 -12.83 21.87
CA ARG A 404 -11.86 -12.02 21.12
C ARG A 404 -10.46 -12.22 21.68
N ILE A 405 -9.51 -12.48 20.80
CA ILE A 405 -8.07 -12.49 21.10
C ILE A 405 -7.37 -11.30 20.45
N LEU A 406 -7.81 -10.87 19.27
CA LEU A 406 -7.26 -9.71 18.55
C LEU A 406 -8.37 -8.80 18.01
N PRO A 407 -8.11 -7.49 17.82
CA PRO A 407 -6.92 -6.79 18.32
C PRO A 407 -6.95 -6.74 19.85
N ALA A 408 -5.79 -6.70 20.50
CA ALA A 408 -5.72 -6.37 21.92
C ALA A 408 -5.99 -4.87 22.06
N ILE A 409 -6.87 -4.50 22.98
CA ILE A 409 -7.30 -3.11 23.16
C ILE A 409 -7.05 -2.66 24.59
N SER A 410 -6.92 -1.35 24.79
CA SER A 410 -6.49 -0.74 26.05
C SER A 410 -7.29 -1.25 27.26
N ARG A 411 -8.61 -1.40 27.06
CA ARG A 411 -9.58 -1.86 28.06
C ARG A 411 -9.45 -3.34 28.46
N ASP A 412 -8.69 -4.16 27.74
CA ASP A 412 -8.51 -5.58 28.08
C ASP A 412 -7.70 -5.76 29.38
N SER A 413 -6.96 -4.73 29.78
CA SER A 413 -6.17 -4.69 31.02
C SER A 413 -6.97 -4.32 32.27
N ILE A 414 -8.17 -3.75 32.10
CA ILE A 414 -9.01 -3.26 33.19
C ILE A 414 -10.07 -4.34 33.48
N SER A 415 -10.30 -4.70 34.75
CA SER A 415 -11.38 -5.64 35.09
C SER A 415 -12.72 -5.03 34.66
N GLN A 416 -13.28 -5.50 33.55
CA GLN A 416 -14.50 -4.91 33.00
C GLN A 416 -15.72 -5.40 33.78
N GLU A 417 -16.52 -4.45 34.24
CA GLU A 417 -17.84 -4.73 34.82
C GLU A 417 -18.85 -5.21 33.77
N HIS A 418 -18.62 -4.93 32.48
CA HIS A 418 -19.55 -5.25 31.40
C HIS A 418 -18.85 -5.90 30.20
N THR A 419 -19.10 -7.19 30.00
CA THR A 419 -18.71 -7.93 28.79
C THR A 419 -19.59 -7.52 27.61
N ARG A 420 -18.97 -7.11 26.50
CA ARG A 420 -19.71 -6.77 25.27
C ARG A 420 -19.93 -8.01 24.43
N VAL A 421 -21.19 -8.31 24.18
CA VAL A 421 -21.62 -9.50 23.45
C VAL A 421 -22.19 -9.07 22.09
N ALA A 422 -21.65 -9.63 21.02
CA ALA A 422 -22.22 -9.53 19.68
C ALA A 422 -22.79 -10.88 19.25
N HIS A 423 -23.76 -10.85 18.33
CA HIS A 423 -24.38 -12.04 17.77
C HIS A 423 -24.06 -12.13 16.29
N LEU A 424 -23.49 -13.26 15.85
CA LEU A 424 -23.13 -13.50 14.47
C LEU A 424 -23.96 -14.66 13.91
N HIS A 425 -24.69 -14.41 12.83
CA HIS A 425 -25.44 -15.43 12.11
C HIS A 425 -24.71 -15.75 10.81
N THR A 426 -24.32 -17.02 10.65
CA THR A 426 -23.63 -17.51 9.46
C THR A 426 -24.38 -18.68 8.85
N HIS A 427 -24.38 -18.81 7.53
CA HIS A 427 -25.02 -19.94 6.87
C HIS A 427 -24.19 -20.39 5.66
N PRO A 428 -24.05 -21.69 5.39
CA PRO A 428 -23.30 -22.17 4.22
C PRO A 428 -23.78 -21.60 2.88
N ALA A 429 -25.08 -21.30 2.76
CA ALA A 429 -25.64 -20.66 1.55
C ALA A 429 -25.13 -19.23 1.30
N ASN A 430 -24.59 -18.56 2.33
CA ASN A 430 -24.02 -17.23 2.22
C ASN A 430 -22.50 -17.27 1.93
N ALA A 431 -22.01 -18.35 1.31
CA ALA A 431 -20.61 -18.45 0.92
C ALA A 431 -20.25 -17.41 -0.15
N ILE A 432 -19.21 -16.62 0.12
CA ILE A 432 -18.70 -15.61 -0.83
C ILE A 432 -17.30 -15.95 -1.35
N GLY A 433 -16.62 -16.94 -0.75
CA GLY A 433 -15.35 -17.45 -1.23
C GLY A 433 -14.92 -18.75 -0.54
N LYS A 434 -14.09 -19.52 -1.23
CA LYS A 434 -13.40 -20.69 -0.68
C LYS A 434 -11.93 -20.60 -1.09
N GLY A 435 -11.05 -20.51 -0.10
CA GLY A 435 -9.60 -20.61 -0.30
C GLY A 435 -9.14 -22.06 -0.13
N HIS A 436 -7.84 -22.30 -0.34
CA HIS A 436 -7.23 -23.62 -0.15
C HIS A 436 -7.24 -24.10 1.32
N HIS A 437 -7.39 -23.17 2.26
CA HIS A 437 -7.31 -23.46 3.70
C HIS A 437 -8.41 -22.76 4.51
N SER A 438 -9.38 -22.15 3.85
CA SER A 438 -10.41 -21.37 4.53
C SER A 438 -11.70 -21.27 3.74
N TYR A 439 -12.77 -21.02 4.48
CA TYR A 439 -14.09 -20.68 3.94
C TYR A 439 -14.38 -19.23 4.30
N VAL A 440 -14.94 -18.48 3.35
CA VAL A 440 -15.38 -17.11 3.56
C VAL A 440 -16.88 -17.03 3.31
N ARG A 441 -17.61 -16.55 4.31
CA ARG A 441 -19.07 -16.38 4.26
C ARG A 441 -19.43 -14.93 4.57
N ARG A 442 -20.54 -14.47 4.01
CA ARG A 442 -21.21 -13.26 4.48
C ARG A 442 -22.00 -13.61 5.73
N GLY A 443 -21.71 -12.95 6.85
CA GLY A 443 -22.41 -13.13 8.12
C GLY A 443 -23.20 -11.89 8.51
N ALA A 444 -24.39 -12.07 9.07
CA ALA A 444 -25.17 -10.99 9.68
C ALA A 444 -24.69 -10.78 11.13
N LEU A 445 -24.21 -9.58 11.44
CA LEU A 445 -23.65 -9.21 12.72
C LEU A 445 -24.57 -8.22 13.44
N THR A 446 -25.02 -8.60 14.64
CA THR A 446 -25.63 -7.71 15.62
C THR A 446 -24.53 -7.22 16.56
N LEU A 447 -24.29 -5.91 16.58
CA LEU A 447 -23.29 -5.28 17.43
C LEU A 447 -23.78 -5.14 18.88
N PRO A 448 -22.87 -4.99 19.86
CA PRO A 448 -23.22 -4.72 21.25
C PRO A 448 -23.92 -3.36 21.39
N GLU A 449 -24.86 -3.25 22.32
CA GLU A 449 -25.51 -1.97 22.61
C GLU A 449 -24.48 -0.89 23.01
N PRO A 450 -24.71 0.37 22.62
CA PRO A 450 -25.91 0.89 21.96
C PRO A 450 -25.83 0.91 20.42
N LEU A 451 -24.79 0.30 19.83
CA LEU A 451 -24.59 0.30 18.38
C LEU A 451 -25.59 -0.61 17.67
N TYR A 452 -26.08 -0.16 16.53
CA TYR A 452 -26.88 -0.96 15.61
C TYR A 452 -26.62 -0.55 14.17
N GLY A 453 -26.83 -1.49 13.25
CA GLY A 453 -26.81 -1.24 11.81
C GLY A 453 -28.06 -0.51 11.33
N CYS A 454 -27.93 0.34 10.31
CA CYS A 454 -29.02 1.04 9.62
C CYS A 454 -29.87 0.10 8.73
N SER A 455 -30.20 -1.10 9.23
CA SER A 455 -31.11 -2.06 8.61
C SER A 455 -32.37 -2.25 9.44
N ARG A 456 -33.37 -2.91 8.87
CA ARG A 456 -34.62 -3.21 9.59
C ARG A 456 -34.41 -4.06 10.84
N THR A 457 -33.39 -4.92 10.84
CA THR A 457 -33.08 -5.81 11.97
C THR A 457 -32.04 -5.22 12.93
N GLY A 458 -31.46 -4.05 12.62
CA GLY A 458 -30.35 -3.49 13.39
C GLY A 458 -29.00 -4.18 13.13
N GLN A 459 -28.91 -5.04 12.11
CA GLN A 459 -27.72 -5.81 11.77
C GLN A 459 -26.95 -5.20 10.58
N VAL A 460 -25.69 -5.58 10.46
CA VAL A 460 -24.80 -5.28 9.33
C VAL A 460 -24.19 -6.57 8.77
N THR A 461 -23.67 -6.56 7.55
CA THR A 461 -22.91 -7.71 7.02
C THR A 461 -21.41 -7.55 7.21
N VAL A 462 -20.73 -8.67 7.48
CA VAL A 462 -19.27 -8.77 7.56
C VAL A 462 -18.79 -9.99 6.77
N ALA A 463 -17.52 -9.97 6.34
CA ALA A 463 -16.86 -11.16 5.83
C ALA A 463 -16.35 -12.00 7.01
N VAL A 464 -16.84 -13.23 7.10
CA VAL A 464 -16.49 -14.21 8.13
C VAL A 464 -15.57 -15.25 7.50
N LYS A 465 -14.29 -15.23 7.87
CA LYS A 465 -13.31 -16.22 7.42
C LYS A 465 -13.07 -17.25 8.52
N THR A 466 -13.23 -18.52 8.18
CA THR A 466 -12.99 -19.68 9.06
C THR A 466 -11.97 -20.61 8.41
N ALA A 467 -11.11 -21.23 9.20
CA ALA A 467 -10.14 -22.21 8.72
C ALA A 467 -10.81 -23.55 8.45
N GLU A 468 -10.24 -24.33 7.51
CA GLU A 468 -10.52 -25.76 7.40
C GLU A 468 -10.15 -26.51 8.69
N LEU A 469 -10.67 -27.74 8.84
CA LEU A 469 -10.43 -28.60 10.00
C LEU A 469 -9.03 -29.22 9.98
N ARG A 470 -8.00 -28.43 9.73
CA ARG A 470 -6.59 -28.82 9.63
C ARG A 470 -5.70 -27.89 10.45
N GLY A 471 -4.62 -28.44 11.03
CA GLY A 471 -3.71 -27.70 11.90
C GLY A 471 -3.08 -26.50 11.17
N HIS A 472 -2.57 -26.77 9.96
CA HIS A 472 -1.95 -25.75 9.12
C HIS A 472 -2.92 -24.62 8.74
N ALA A 473 -4.17 -24.95 8.44
CA ALA A 473 -5.20 -23.97 8.09
C ALA A 473 -5.49 -23.00 9.24
N ARG A 474 -5.59 -23.50 10.48
CA ARG A 474 -5.77 -22.66 11.68
C ARG A 474 -4.58 -21.74 11.92
N ARG A 475 -3.37 -22.25 11.72
CA ARG A 475 -2.13 -21.47 11.82
C ARG A 475 -2.10 -20.32 10.81
N LEU A 476 -2.44 -20.57 9.55
CA LEU A 476 -2.51 -19.51 8.53
C LEU A 476 -3.57 -18.46 8.89
N LEU A 477 -4.76 -18.87 9.33
CA LEU A 477 -5.81 -17.93 9.73
C LEU A 477 -5.37 -17.08 10.93
N ARG A 478 -4.66 -17.69 11.89
CA ARG A 478 -4.10 -16.97 13.03
C ARG A 478 -3.05 -15.95 12.59
N ASN A 479 -2.10 -16.36 11.74
CA ASN A 479 -1.09 -15.46 11.21
C ASN A 479 -1.74 -14.28 10.46
N GLU A 480 -2.75 -14.54 9.64
CA GLU A 480 -3.52 -13.49 8.96
C GLU A 480 -4.14 -12.51 9.95
N ALA A 481 -4.73 -12.99 11.05
CA ALA A 481 -5.27 -12.13 12.09
C ALA A 481 -4.20 -11.30 12.81
N ASP A 482 -3.03 -11.88 13.09
CA ASP A 482 -1.89 -11.17 13.68
C ASP A 482 -1.39 -10.06 12.73
N MET A 483 -1.36 -10.32 11.41
CA MET A 483 -1.04 -9.30 10.39
C MET A 483 -2.05 -8.15 10.40
N TYR A 484 -3.35 -8.45 10.41
CA TYR A 484 -4.39 -7.44 10.49
C TYR A 484 -4.31 -6.58 11.75
N ALA A 485 -3.98 -7.19 12.88
CA ALA A 485 -3.80 -6.49 14.15
C ALA A 485 -2.57 -5.57 14.17
N ARG A 486 -1.57 -5.83 13.31
CA ARG A 486 -0.34 -5.04 13.21
C ARG A 486 -0.42 -3.89 12.20
N PHE A 487 -1.33 -3.96 11.22
CA PHE A 487 -1.42 -2.90 10.21
C PHE A 487 -1.68 -1.53 10.85
N PRO A 488 -0.91 -0.50 10.49
CA PRO A 488 -1.25 0.87 10.82
C PRO A 488 -2.67 1.20 10.36
N GLN A 489 -3.41 1.95 11.17
CA GLN A 489 -4.81 2.25 10.89
C GLN A 489 -5.01 2.93 9.53
N HIS A 490 -4.05 3.74 9.08
CA HIS A 490 -4.15 4.44 7.79
C HIS A 490 -4.14 3.49 6.58
N LEU A 491 -3.60 2.27 6.68
CA LEU A 491 -3.69 1.26 5.61
C LEU A 491 -5.10 0.68 5.48
N GLN A 492 -5.96 0.87 6.48
CA GLN A 492 -7.34 0.40 6.54
C GLN A 492 -8.35 1.55 6.39
N GLN A 493 -7.87 2.80 6.30
CA GLN A 493 -8.67 4.01 6.18
C GLN A 493 -8.64 4.56 4.76
N GLU A 494 -9.70 5.27 4.39
CA GLU A 494 -9.78 6.00 3.13
C GLU A 494 -9.33 7.44 3.39
N TYR A 495 -8.43 7.97 2.57
CA TYR A 495 -7.98 9.37 2.66
C TYR A 495 -8.39 10.11 1.40
N CYS A 496 -8.56 11.43 1.51
CA CYS A 496 -8.85 12.26 0.35
C CYS A 496 -7.61 12.46 -0.54
N GLY A 497 -7.86 12.82 -1.80
CA GLY A 497 -6.83 13.19 -2.77
C GLY A 497 -6.05 12.02 -3.35
N TYR A 498 -4.86 12.35 -3.85
CA TYR A 498 -3.97 11.45 -4.57
C TYR A 498 -2.56 11.54 -4.01
N HIS A 499 -1.75 10.51 -4.29
CA HIS A 499 -0.34 10.52 -3.98
C HIS A 499 0.54 9.92 -5.08
N LEU A 500 1.85 10.18 -4.98
CA LEU A 500 2.87 9.64 -5.88
C LEU A 500 3.62 8.48 -5.19
N VAL A 501 3.30 7.26 -5.60
CA VAL A 501 3.89 6.04 -5.04
C VAL A 501 4.92 5.49 -6.02
N ARG A 502 6.21 5.53 -5.69
CA ARG A 502 7.25 4.95 -6.54
C ARG A 502 7.11 3.42 -6.59
N PRO A 503 7.32 2.77 -7.76
CA PRO A 503 7.84 3.34 -9.02
C PRO A 503 6.77 3.97 -9.94
N ILE A 504 5.52 4.11 -9.51
CA ILE A 504 4.44 4.72 -10.30
C ILE A 504 4.66 6.23 -10.42
N TRP A 505 4.61 6.76 -11.64
CA TRP A 505 4.89 8.18 -11.93
C TRP A 505 3.65 9.05 -12.06
N HIS A 506 2.46 8.43 -12.12
CA HIS A 506 1.19 9.13 -12.13
C HIS A 506 0.53 9.11 -10.75
N PRO A 507 -0.31 10.11 -10.40
CA PRO A 507 -1.00 10.14 -9.13
C PRO A 507 -2.04 9.01 -9.04
N VAL A 508 -2.10 8.35 -7.88
CA VAL A 508 -3.10 7.33 -7.55
C VAL A 508 -3.90 7.75 -6.31
N PRO A 509 -5.20 7.40 -6.20
CA PRO A 509 -6.03 7.72 -5.05
C PRO A 509 -5.45 7.18 -3.74
N VAL A 510 -5.59 7.94 -2.66
CA VAL A 510 -5.18 7.49 -1.32
C VAL A 510 -6.25 6.63 -0.67
N GLY A 511 -6.56 5.49 -1.30
CA GLY A 511 -7.53 4.51 -0.79
C GLY A 511 -6.95 3.62 0.32
N PRO A 512 -7.77 2.80 0.99
CA PRO A 512 -7.28 1.76 1.89
C PRO A 512 -6.53 0.67 1.12
N VAL A 513 -5.46 0.14 1.71
CA VAL A 513 -4.65 -0.96 1.16
C VAL A 513 -5.25 -2.31 1.53
N VAL A 514 -5.71 -2.46 2.77
CA VAL A 514 -6.19 -3.74 3.33
C VAL A 514 -7.59 -3.58 3.95
N PRO A 515 -8.38 -4.67 4.07
CA PRO A 515 -9.69 -4.64 4.71
C PRO A 515 -9.64 -4.08 6.13
N LYS A 516 -10.74 -3.46 6.58
CA LYS A 516 -10.92 -3.17 8.00
C LYS A 516 -11.01 -4.46 8.81
N PHE A 517 -10.33 -4.46 9.96
CA PHE A 517 -10.27 -5.59 10.89
C PHE A 517 -11.24 -5.41 12.06
N TYR A 518 -12.18 -6.35 12.23
CA TYR A 518 -13.20 -6.32 13.29
C TYR A 518 -12.93 -7.30 14.43
N GLY A 519 -11.94 -8.18 14.24
CA GLY A 519 -11.37 -9.00 15.29
C GLY A 519 -11.17 -10.46 14.91
N TYR A 520 -10.39 -11.15 15.73
CA TYR A 520 -10.15 -12.58 15.69
C TYR A 520 -10.65 -13.22 16.97
N TYR A 521 -11.51 -14.21 16.81
CA TYR A 521 -12.27 -14.82 17.87
C TYR A 521 -12.01 -16.33 17.88
N VAL A 522 -11.74 -16.87 19.07
CA VAL A 522 -11.48 -18.31 19.27
C VAL A 522 -12.61 -18.93 20.09
N PRO A 523 -12.95 -20.20 19.84
CA PRO A 523 -14.06 -20.85 20.54
C PRO A 523 -13.76 -20.97 22.03
N LEU A 524 -14.81 -20.94 22.85
CA LEU A 524 -14.75 -21.24 24.27
C LEU A 524 -15.04 -22.73 24.52
N ASP A 525 -14.32 -23.33 25.48
CA ASP A 525 -14.68 -24.64 26.04
C ASP A 525 -15.89 -24.55 26.98
N ASP A 526 -16.34 -25.70 27.49
CA ASP A 526 -17.46 -25.80 28.43
C ASP A 526 -17.21 -25.06 29.77
N HIS A 527 -15.95 -24.76 30.07
CA HIS A 527 -15.53 -24.00 31.25
C HIS A 527 -15.39 -22.49 30.96
N GLY A 528 -15.63 -22.05 29.72
CA GLY A 528 -15.50 -20.67 29.30
C GLY A 528 -14.06 -20.21 29.00
N ASN A 529 -13.11 -21.14 28.87
CA ASN A 529 -11.73 -20.82 28.50
C ASN A 529 -11.57 -20.74 26.98
N ALA A 530 -10.78 -19.78 26.52
CA ALA A 530 -10.47 -19.60 25.11
C ALA A 530 -9.52 -20.69 24.60
N ILE A 531 -9.92 -21.36 23.52
CA ILE A 531 -9.14 -22.44 22.90
C ILE A 531 -8.36 -21.90 21.68
N ASP A 532 -7.30 -21.13 21.92
CA ASP A 532 -6.43 -20.59 20.86
C ASP A 532 -5.25 -21.52 20.52
N GLU A 533 -4.80 -22.36 21.45
CA GLU A 533 -3.50 -23.05 21.32
C GLU A 533 -3.52 -24.35 20.50
N LEU A 534 -4.68 -24.82 20.03
CA LEU A 534 -4.79 -26.11 19.35
C LEU A 534 -3.89 -26.23 18.11
N TYR A 535 -3.55 -25.13 17.43
CA TYR A 535 -2.69 -25.18 16.25
C TYR A 535 -1.20 -25.31 16.59
N LYS A 536 -0.78 -24.97 17.82
CA LYS A 536 0.65 -24.94 18.22
C LYS A 536 1.25 -26.34 18.35
N SER A 537 0.43 -27.34 18.60
CA SER A 537 0.88 -28.73 18.75
C SER A 537 1.20 -29.41 17.42
N PHE A 538 0.81 -28.84 16.29
CA PHE A 538 1.05 -29.42 14.98
C PHE A 538 2.40 -28.95 14.44
N HIS A 539 3.28 -29.90 14.16
CA HIS A 539 4.49 -29.64 13.40
C HIS A 539 4.13 -29.24 11.96
N GLU A 540 4.98 -28.43 11.31
CA GLU A 540 4.71 -27.97 9.94
C GLU A 540 4.53 -29.12 8.95
N ASP A 541 5.17 -30.25 9.24
CA ASP A 541 5.18 -31.46 8.43
C ASP A 541 3.98 -32.40 8.73
N GLU A 542 3.22 -32.14 9.79
CA GLU A 542 2.09 -32.98 10.23
C GLU A 542 0.75 -32.23 10.05
N ASP A 543 0.24 -32.22 8.81
CA ASP A 543 -1.07 -31.63 8.49
C ASP A 543 -2.22 -32.58 8.87
N GLY A 544 -2.42 -32.74 10.18
CA GLY A 544 -3.48 -33.58 10.75
C GLY A 544 -4.84 -32.87 10.87
N PRO A 545 -5.95 -33.63 10.91
CA PRO A 545 -7.26 -33.08 11.20
C PRO A 545 -7.32 -32.53 12.63
N VAL A 546 -7.98 -31.39 12.82
CA VAL A 546 -8.18 -30.76 14.14
C VAL A 546 -9.65 -30.83 14.52
N SER A 547 -9.93 -31.35 15.71
CA SER A 547 -11.28 -31.40 16.26
C SER A 547 -11.80 -30.03 16.69
N GLY A 548 -13.12 -29.93 16.81
CA GLY A 548 -13.82 -28.77 17.34
C GLY A 548 -13.99 -27.61 16.36
N PRO A 549 -14.70 -26.55 16.80
CA PRO A 549 -14.99 -25.39 15.97
C PRO A 549 -13.73 -24.64 15.51
N SER A 550 -13.81 -24.05 14.33
CA SER A 550 -12.74 -23.23 13.75
C SER A 550 -12.75 -21.83 14.37
N PRO A 551 -11.59 -21.18 14.60
CA PRO A 551 -11.52 -19.76 14.90
C PRO A 551 -12.16 -18.91 13.79
N ILE A 552 -12.56 -17.69 14.14
CA ILE A 552 -13.26 -16.75 13.25
C ILE A 552 -12.45 -15.47 13.11
N LEU A 553 -12.16 -15.09 11.87
CA LEU A 553 -11.64 -13.79 11.50
C LEU A 553 -12.77 -12.94 10.88
N LEU A 554 -13.07 -11.80 11.50
CA LEU A 554 -14.06 -10.83 11.01
C LEU A 554 -13.38 -9.64 10.35
N ILE A 555 -13.69 -9.41 9.07
CA ILE A 555 -13.12 -8.32 8.26
C ILE A 555 -14.17 -7.68 7.34
N GLU A 556 -13.82 -6.52 6.76
CA GLU A 556 -14.60 -5.82 5.73
C GLU A 556 -14.91 -6.73 4.52
N GLU A 557 -16.15 -6.66 4.02
CA GLU A 557 -16.55 -7.36 2.81
C GLU A 557 -16.20 -6.56 1.54
N CYS A 558 -15.05 -6.87 0.93
CA CYS A 558 -14.40 -5.99 -0.05
C CYS A 558 -14.77 -6.22 -1.53
N GLY A 559 -15.83 -6.98 -1.83
CA GLY A 559 -16.32 -7.21 -3.19
C GLY A 559 -15.77 -8.47 -3.86
N LYS A 560 -15.39 -8.37 -5.14
CA LYS A 560 -15.01 -9.50 -6.00
C LYS A 560 -13.54 -9.45 -6.40
N PRO A 561 -12.88 -10.60 -6.65
CA PRO A 561 -11.56 -10.64 -7.25
C PRO A 561 -11.41 -9.77 -8.50
N VAL A 562 -10.26 -9.11 -8.65
CA VAL A 562 -9.94 -8.35 -9.86
C VAL A 562 -9.67 -9.27 -11.06
N ASN A 563 -9.96 -8.76 -12.25
CA ASN A 563 -9.52 -9.37 -13.51
C ASN A 563 -8.66 -8.37 -14.28
N PRO A 564 -7.32 -8.46 -14.20
CA PRO A 564 -6.43 -7.48 -14.84
C PRO A 564 -6.58 -7.41 -16.36
N SER A 565 -7.11 -8.45 -17.01
CA SER A 565 -7.35 -8.44 -18.46
C SER A 565 -8.46 -7.47 -18.87
N THR A 566 -9.35 -7.13 -17.94
CA THR A 566 -10.47 -6.19 -18.16
C THR A 566 -10.14 -4.79 -17.68
N PHE A 567 -8.99 -4.59 -17.05
CA PHE A 567 -8.65 -3.33 -16.40
C PHE A 567 -7.85 -2.43 -17.34
N SER A 568 -8.09 -1.12 -17.24
CA SER A 568 -7.20 -0.14 -17.87
C SER A 568 -5.81 -0.15 -17.20
N LEU A 569 -4.80 0.44 -17.85
CA LEU A 569 -3.47 0.60 -17.23
C LEU A 569 -3.57 1.32 -15.89
N ASP A 570 -4.40 2.36 -15.81
CA ASP A 570 -4.64 3.15 -14.61
C ASP A 570 -5.11 2.31 -13.41
N GLU A 571 -6.04 1.38 -13.61
CA GLU A 571 -6.55 0.52 -12.53
C GLU A 571 -5.55 -0.56 -12.13
N ARG A 572 -4.76 -1.06 -13.09
CA ARG A 572 -3.68 -2.02 -12.82
C ARG A 572 -2.56 -1.36 -12.00
N SER A 573 -2.19 -0.12 -12.35
CA SER A 573 -1.23 0.67 -11.58
C SER A 573 -1.78 1.03 -10.19
N GLU A 574 -3.08 1.31 -10.07
CA GLU A 574 -3.71 1.51 -8.75
C GLU A 574 -3.63 0.24 -7.89
N CYS A 575 -3.91 -0.94 -8.46
CA CYS A 575 -3.75 -2.22 -7.75
C CYS A 575 -2.29 -2.45 -7.32
N TYR A 576 -1.33 -2.14 -8.20
CA TYR A 576 0.10 -2.25 -7.89
C TYR A 576 0.54 -1.26 -6.80
N SER A 577 -0.05 -0.05 -6.78
CA SER A 577 0.25 0.95 -5.75
C SER A 577 -0.08 0.46 -4.34
N LEU A 578 -1.11 -0.39 -4.19
CA LEU A 578 -1.44 -1.01 -2.91
C LEU A 578 -0.28 -1.84 -2.37
N LEU A 579 0.37 -2.62 -3.24
CA LEU A 579 1.51 -3.45 -2.88
C LEU A 579 2.72 -2.60 -2.50
N CYS A 580 3.05 -1.58 -3.30
CA CYS A 580 4.17 -0.69 -2.99
C CYS A 580 3.98 0.03 -1.64
N ARG A 581 2.73 0.41 -1.31
CA ARG A 581 2.40 1.00 0.00
C ARG A 581 2.51 0.00 1.13
N LEU A 582 2.12 -1.25 0.90
CA LEU A 582 2.27 -2.34 1.86
C LEU A 582 3.77 -2.58 2.18
N HIS A 583 4.62 -2.65 1.15
CA HIS A 583 6.07 -2.80 1.32
C HIS A 583 6.71 -1.62 2.05
N ASN A 584 6.31 -0.39 1.72
CA ASN A 584 6.80 0.80 2.40
C ASN A 584 6.37 0.88 3.88
N ALA A 585 5.31 0.18 4.25
CA ALA A 585 4.90 -0.01 5.64
C ALA A 585 5.58 -1.24 6.30
N ASN A 586 6.62 -1.82 5.68
CA ASN A 586 7.36 -2.99 6.14
C ASN A 586 6.54 -4.29 6.23
N PHE A 587 5.52 -4.43 5.38
CA PHE A 587 4.72 -5.66 5.25
C PHE A 587 4.96 -6.33 3.90
N ILE A 588 4.96 -7.67 3.88
CA ILE A 588 4.99 -8.51 2.68
C ILE A 588 3.79 -9.44 2.74
N GLN A 589 3.11 -9.66 1.61
CA GLN A 589 1.91 -10.49 1.58
C GLN A 589 2.23 -11.99 1.34
N ASN A 590 3.30 -12.30 0.61
CA ASN A 590 3.89 -13.63 0.32
C ASN A 590 2.96 -14.62 -0.43
N SER A 591 1.87 -14.13 -1.02
CA SER A 591 0.89 -14.91 -1.76
C SER A 591 0.15 -14.01 -2.77
N PHE A 592 0.92 -13.18 -3.48
CA PHE A 592 0.36 -12.13 -4.31
C PHE A 592 -0.23 -12.72 -5.59
N TYR A 593 -1.55 -12.82 -5.63
CA TYR A 593 -2.31 -13.31 -6.78
C TYR A 593 -3.46 -12.36 -7.07
N THR A 594 -3.91 -12.30 -8.33
CA THR A 594 -5.06 -11.49 -8.74
C THR A 594 -6.33 -11.80 -7.92
N ARG A 595 -6.51 -13.07 -7.52
CA ARG A 595 -7.63 -13.48 -6.65
C ARG A 595 -7.61 -12.85 -5.26
N ASN A 596 -6.44 -12.41 -4.81
CA ASN A 596 -6.19 -11.80 -3.50
C ASN A 596 -6.23 -10.26 -3.56
N ILE A 597 -6.64 -9.70 -4.69
CA ILE A 597 -6.99 -8.28 -4.80
C ILE A 597 -8.49 -8.22 -5.06
N LEU A 598 -9.24 -7.64 -4.13
CA LEU A 598 -10.67 -7.46 -4.27
C LEU A 598 -11.00 -6.05 -4.76
N VAL A 599 -12.11 -5.94 -5.47
CA VAL A 599 -12.65 -4.68 -5.94
C VAL A 599 -14.15 -4.60 -5.70
N GLN A 600 -14.62 -3.42 -5.29
CA GLN A 600 -16.02 -3.07 -5.22
C GLN A 600 -16.31 -1.69 -5.81
N PRO A 601 -17.57 -1.41 -6.19
CA PRO A 601 -17.99 -0.06 -6.57
C PRO A 601 -17.72 0.95 -5.46
N GLY A 602 -17.30 2.16 -5.81
CA GLY A 602 -17.05 3.25 -4.86
C GLY A 602 -17.48 4.62 -5.41
N PRO A 603 -17.07 5.73 -4.77
CA PRO A 603 -16.31 5.76 -3.50
C PRO A 603 -17.17 5.25 -2.34
N LEU A 604 -16.56 4.74 -1.26
CA LEU A 604 -17.33 4.17 -0.15
C LEU A 604 -18.03 5.25 0.70
N THR A 605 -17.61 6.50 0.56
CA THR A 605 -18.27 7.68 1.12
C THR A 605 -19.70 7.92 0.58
N ARG A 606 -20.06 7.29 -0.54
CA ARG A 606 -21.40 7.38 -1.16
C ARG A 606 -22.27 6.20 -0.72
N PRO A 607 -23.61 6.37 -0.66
CA PRO A 607 -24.51 5.26 -0.39
C PRO A 607 -24.40 4.19 -1.48
N PRO A 608 -24.66 2.90 -1.19
CA PRO A 608 -24.47 1.80 -2.15
C PRO A 608 -25.13 2.00 -3.53
N ALA A 609 -26.28 2.69 -3.58
CA ALA A 609 -27.01 2.98 -4.81
C ALA A 609 -26.33 4.02 -5.73
N GLU A 610 -25.45 4.85 -5.19
CA GLU A 610 -24.70 5.90 -5.93
C GLU A 610 -23.28 5.45 -6.27
N ARG A 611 -22.84 4.28 -5.77
CA ARG A 611 -21.49 3.77 -6.05
C ARG A 611 -21.39 3.24 -7.46
N SER A 612 -20.23 3.43 -8.08
CA SER A 612 -19.99 3.02 -9.45
C SER A 612 -18.64 2.32 -9.63
N ARG A 613 -18.47 1.65 -10.77
CA ARG A 613 -17.18 1.08 -11.20
C ARG A 613 -16.23 2.13 -11.77
N ARG A 614 -16.69 3.37 -11.95
CA ARG A 614 -15.85 4.51 -12.41
C ARG A 614 -14.90 4.99 -11.31
N THR A 615 -15.26 4.76 -10.06
CA THR A 615 -14.48 5.10 -8.86
C THR A 615 -14.35 3.86 -7.98
N PRO A 616 -13.71 2.78 -8.48
CA PRO A 616 -13.65 1.52 -7.76
C PRO A 616 -12.77 1.64 -6.52
N SER A 617 -13.05 0.80 -5.52
CA SER A 617 -12.25 0.68 -4.31
C SER A 617 -11.60 -0.70 -4.27
N PHE A 618 -10.28 -0.73 -4.11
CA PHE A 618 -9.46 -1.95 -4.13
C PHE A 618 -8.94 -2.33 -2.72
N ARG A 619 -8.71 -3.62 -2.47
CA ARG A 619 -8.12 -4.14 -1.22
C ARG A 619 -7.23 -5.36 -1.50
N ILE A 620 -6.08 -5.46 -0.86
CA ILE A 620 -5.29 -6.70 -0.78
C ILE A 620 -5.80 -7.53 0.40
N ILE A 621 -6.01 -8.82 0.19
CA ILE A 621 -6.50 -9.78 1.20
C ILE A 621 -5.56 -10.98 1.34
N ASP A 622 -5.93 -11.90 2.25
CA ASP A 622 -5.32 -13.23 2.41
C ASP A 622 -3.87 -13.18 2.93
N PHE A 623 -3.67 -12.59 4.11
CA PHE A 623 -2.35 -12.47 4.75
C PHE A 623 -1.93 -13.72 5.53
N GLY A 624 -2.46 -14.90 5.18
CA GLY A 624 -2.12 -16.14 5.88
C GLY A 624 -0.63 -16.48 5.86
N ARG A 625 0.08 -16.02 4.84
CA ARG A 625 1.54 -16.16 4.68
C ARG A 625 2.29 -14.84 4.88
N GLY A 626 1.59 -13.78 5.28
CA GLY A 626 2.15 -12.45 5.39
C GLY A 626 3.27 -12.38 6.42
N GLU A 627 4.20 -11.46 6.19
CA GLU A 627 5.34 -11.17 7.06
C GLU A 627 5.41 -9.67 7.35
N PHE A 628 5.84 -9.31 8.55
CA PHE A 628 6.08 -7.93 8.98
C PHE A 628 7.50 -7.82 9.52
N GLN A 629 8.22 -6.79 9.07
CA GLN A 629 9.54 -6.45 9.62
C GLN A 629 9.37 -5.33 10.67
N ASP A 630 9.54 -5.69 11.93
CA ASP A 630 9.51 -4.75 13.04
C ASP A 630 10.87 -4.05 13.18
N ASP A 631 10.91 -2.74 12.93
CA ASP A 631 12.13 -1.93 13.02
C ASP A 631 12.75 -1.97 14.43
N VAL A 632 11.94 -2.04 15.49
CA VAL A 632 12.43 -2.09 16.87
C VAL A 632 13.08 -3.44 17.16
N GLU A 633 12.50 -4.54 16.67
CA GLU A 633 13.14 -5.86 16.78
C GLU A 633 14.42 -5.94 15.95
N LEU A 634 14.40 -5.36 14.75
CA LEU A 634 15.52 -5.31 13.84
C LEU A 634 16.72 -4.53 14.43
N GLU A 635 16.45 -3.40 15.10
CA GLU A 635 17.46 -2.59 15.79
C GLU A 635 18.11 -3.31 16.98
N ARG A 636 17.40 -4.26 17.61
CA ARG A 636 17.94 -5.06 18.72
C ARG A 636 18.89 -6.16 18.25
N LEU A 637 18.91 -6.50 16.96
CA LEU A 637 19.80 -7.53 16.41
C LEU A 637 21.24 -7.02 16.28
N PRO A 638 22.25 -7.90 16.42
CA PRO A 638 23.62 -7.59 16.04
C PRO A 638 23.69 -7.12 14.58
N ALA A 639 24.56 -6.15 14.28
CA ALA A 639 24.63 -5.51 12.96
C ALA A 639 24.77 -6.51 11.80
N SER A 640 25.49 -7.62 11.99
CA SER A 640 25.62 -8.69 10.98
C SER A 640 24.29 -9.40 10.69
N LYS A 641 23.52 -9.72 11.73
CA LYS A 641 22.19 -10.33 11.61
C LYS A 641 21.18 -9.34 11.01
N ARG A 642 21.17 -8.09 11.50
CA ARG A 642 20.32 -7.02 10.96
C ARG A 642 20.49 -6.87 9.45
N ASN A 643 21.74 -6.69 8.98
CA ASN A 643 22.01 -6.54 7.54
C ASN A 643 21.56 -7.77 6.73
N SER A 644 21.68 -8.98 7.29
CA SER A 644 21.20 -10.20 6.64
C SER A 644 19.68 -10.25 6.57
N THR A 645 18.98 -9.90 7.66
CA THR A 645 17.52 -9.84 7.72
C THR A 645 16.96 -8.78 6.79
N GLU A 646 17.50 -7.57 6.78
CA GLU A 646 17.16 -6.49 5.83
C GLU A 646 17.35 -6.95 4.38
N ARG A 647 18.45 -7.64 4.09
CA ARG A 647 18.72 -8.14 2.75
C ARG A 647 17.71 -9.20 2.32
N GLN A 648 17.39 -10.16 3.19
CA GLN A 648 16.40 -11.20 2.91
C GLN A 648 15.02 -10.59 2.69
N PHE A 649 14.62 -9.62 3.53
CA PHE A 649 13.36 -8.91 3.38
C PHE A 649 13.30 -8.14 2.04
N ALA A 650 14.36 -7.43 1.69
CA ALA A 650 14.47 -6.72 0.40
C ALA A 650 14.53 -7.67 -0.82
N GLU A 651 14.98 -8.91 -0.66
CA GLU A 651 14.93 -9.94 -1.70
C GLU A 651 13.49 -10.48 -1.87
N LYS A 652 12.76 -10.67 -0.77
CA LYS A 652 11.33 -11.03 -0.80
C LYS A 652 10.47 -9.95 -1.45
N ILE A 653 10.67 -8.67 -1.09
CA ILE A 653 9.99 -7.53 -1.75
C ILE A 653 10.20 -7.58 -3.26
N ARG A 654 11.46 -7.75 -3.70
CA ARG A 654 11.78 -7.83 -5.14
C ARG A 654 11.11 -9.02 -5.84
N SER A 655 11.00 -10.15 -5.16
CA SER A 655 10.28 -11.32 -5.68
C SER A 655 8.79 -11.03 -5.81
N GLU A 656 8.17 -10.45 -4.78
CA GLU A 656 6.75 -10.13 -4.78
C GLU A 656 6.40 -9.05 -5.81
N ASP A 657 7.28 -8.07 -6.02
CA ASP A 657 7.16 -7.09 -7.10
C ASP A 657 7.11 -7.78 -8.48
N GLN A 658 8.01 -8.73 -8.74
CA GLN A 658 8.02 -9.46 -10.01
C GLN A 658 6.73 -10.27 -10.20
N ASP A 659 6.25 -10.93 -9.15
CA ASP A 659 4.99 -11.66 -9.16
C ASP A 659 3.81 -10.71 -9.43
N ALA A 660 3.84 -9.50 -8.87
CA ALA A 660 2.81 -8.50 -9.06
C ALA A 660 2.77 -7.95 -10.48
N HIS A 661 3.92 -7.63 -11.08
CA HIS A 661 4.00 -7.21 -12.48
C HIS A 661 3.42 -8.26 -13.40
N LYS A 662 3.78 -9.53 -13.19
CA LYS A 662 3.24 -10.66 -13.96
C LYS A 662 1.73 -10.83 -13.74
N ALA A 663 1.28 -10.83 -12.49
CA ALA A 663 -0.13 -11.04 -12.13
C ALA A 663 -1.04 -9.93 -12.68
N LEU A 664 -0.58 -8.68 -12.59
CA LEU A 664 -1.31 -7.50 -13.05
C LEU A 664 -1.09 -7.19 -14.54
N LYS A 665 -0.26 -7.97 -15.25
CA LYS A 665 0.07 -7.76 -16.67
C LYS A 665 0.67 -6.37 -16.94
N LEU A 666 1.53 -5.91 -16.05
CA LEU A 666 2.21 -4.63 -16.17
C LEU A 666 3.50 -4.81 -16.97
N ASP A 667 3.79 -3.89 -17.89
CA ASP A 667 5.12 -3.81 -18.51
C ASP A 667 6.01 -2.94 -17.62
N MET A 668 7.28 -3.31 -17.48
CA MET A 668 8.29 -2.48 -16.82
C MET A 668 8.44 -1.12 -17.52
N CYS A 669 8.16 -1.05 -18.82
CA CYS A 669 8.18 0.19 -19.61
C CYS A 669 6.99 1.13 -19.31
N ASP A 670 5.94 0.64 -18.64
CA ASP A 670 4.76 1.46 -18.31
C ASP A 670 5.04 2.46 -17.17
N TYR A 671 6.24 2.44 -16.57
CA TYR A 671 6.62 3.19 -15.37
C TYR A 671 7.81 4.14 -15.58
#